data_AF-A0AA40IA93-F1
#
_entry.id   AF-A0AA40IA93-F1
#
_cell.length_a   1.000
_cell.length_b   1.000
_cell.length_c   1.000
_cell.angle_alpha   90.00
_cell.angle_beta   90.00
_cell.angle_gamma   90.00
#
_symmetry.space_group_name_H-M   'P 1'
#
loop_
_entity.id
_entity.type
_entity.pdbx_description
1 polymer ?
#
loop_
_entity_poly.entity_id
_entity_poly.type
_entity_poly.pdbx_seq_one_letter_code
_entity_poly.pdbx_strand_id
1 'polypeptide(L)'
;MLSEKWISAVLLLQLYCTGSGSCGKVLVWPCDMSHWLNLKIILETLTDRGHEVTVLVSPDSLIIDYSKPSTLNFEVIPIPQQGDFTTNKLNDFLDLATNVMPTLSRWQSARKLQEFLLQITGHLKILCESVVYNQSIMKKLRETNYDVMVIDPVMPCGELIAELLEVPFVYTLRFFMGGTVEKYCGKLPAPPSYVPVVMGGLTDRMTFLERIKNVMLSLFFDFWLEPYDTQLWNQFYSEALGHPKAKAFITHGGTNGIYEGIYHGVPMVGVPMFADQHDNIAHMKPKERLWSYKENALRLSSIHHDQPVKPLDRAVFWIEFVMRHKGAKHLRPAAHNLTWFQYHSLDVVSTDFISNTHLSIFDAKAGIALNDKFVKRQLIDYSKPSPLNFEVLHPEYPKELAEKAQDKFLDVILNDLPNLAPWRSTVRLNEVFIEVTESVKTLCESAVYNQTLMRKLQGTNYDVMLIDPVMPCGELVAELLAVPFVLTLRVSMGGMKEKHCGKLPTPPSYVPVQMVGLTDRMTFLERVKNTMLSVFFDLWIRDYDIHFWDQFYSEALGRPTTLCETLGKAEIWLIRTYWDFEFPRPYLPNFEFVGGLHCKPAKPLPKEIEEFVQSSGKDGIVVFSLGSVIQNLTEEKGNLIASALAQIPQKVLWRYKGKKPAKLGANTQLYDWLPQNDLLGHPKTKAFITHGGINGIYEGIYHGVPMVGIPMFADQHDNIAHMKAKGAAVEVNMHTMTSADLLKALRTVINDPSYKENVMRLSRIHHDQPVKPLDRAVFWIEYVMRHKGAKHLRAAAHNLTWFQYHSLDVIVFLLACAASAIFLITKCCLFSCRKFGKTGKRKKRE
;
A
#
# COMPACT_ATOMS: atom_id res chain seq x y z
N MET A 1 18.33 52.85 24.19
CA MET A 1 17.85 52.49 22.84
C MET A 1 18.53 51.19 22.45
N LEU A 2 17.77 50.14 22.16
CA LEU A 2 18.33 48.93 21.53
C LEU A 2 18.74 49.29 20.10
N SER A 3 19.96 48.91 19.68
CA SER A 3 20.43 49.14 18.31
C SER A 3 19.54 48.39 17.31
N GLU A 4 19.28 48.99 16.15
CA GLU A 4 18.51 48.37 15.05
C GLU A 4 19.00 46.96 14.73
N LYS A 5 20.32 46.72 14.83
CA LYS A 5 20.93 45.39 14.61
C LYS A 5 20.42 44.32 15.59
N TRP A 6 20.14 44.69 16.84
CA TRP A 6 19.54 43.78 17.83
C TRP A 6 18.07 43.54 17.56
N ILE A 7 17.33 44.55 17.09
CA ILE A 7 15.92 44.40 16.70
C ILE A 7 15.82 43.46 15.49
N SER A 8 16.66 43.65 14.47
CA SER A 8 16.74 42.73 13.32
C SER A 8 17.20 41.32 13.70
N ALA A 9 18.15 41.17 14.65
CA ALA A 9 18.58 39.87 15.13
C ALA A 9 17.47 39.12 15.89
N VAL A 10 16.70 39.83 16.73
CA VAL A 10 15.54 39.25 17.43
C VAL A 10 14.41 38.91 16.45
N LEU A 11 14.14 39.73 15.44
CA LEU A 11 13.18 39.42 14.37
C LEU A 11 13.61 38.21 13.54
N LEU A 12 14.90 38.08 13.19
CA LEU A 12 15.43 36.90 12.50
C LEU A 12 15.36 35.64 13.36
N LEU A 13 15.63 35.73 14.66
CA LEU A 13 15.42 34.64 15.62
C LEU A 13 13.93 34.27 15.76
N GLN A 14 13.03 35.26 15.79
CA GLN A 14 11.58 35.01 15.81
C GLN A 14 11.11 34.33 14.52
N LEU A 15 11.59 34.77 13.34
CA LEU A 15 11.33 34.15 12.05
C LEU A 15 11.93 32.73 11.93
N TYR A 16 12.96 32.41 12.72
CA TYR A 16 13.54 31.06 12.82
C TYR A 16 12.80 30.18 13.84
N CYS A 17 12.15 30.78 14.84
CA CYS A 17 11.35 30.09 15.87
C CYS A 17 9.88 29.89 15.45
N THR A 18 9.31 30.77 14.63
CA THR A 18 8.14 30.44 13.83
C THR A 18 8.59 29.45 12.76
N GLY A 19 8.23 28.17 12.90
CA GLY A 19 8.56 27.16 11.89
C GLY A 19 8.12 27.65 10.51
N SER A 20 8.93 27.39 9.47
CA SER A 20 8.65 27.84 8.11
C SER A 20 7.39 27.18 7.55
N GLY A 21 6.24 27.78 7.83
CA GLY A 21 5.01 27.54 7.11
C GLY A 21 5.30 27.69 5.63
N SER A 22 5.20 26.59 4.88
CA SER A 22 5.41 26.61 3.44
C SER A 22 4.17 27.23 2.81
N CYS A 23 4.11 28.57 2.77
CA CYS A 23 2.98 29.34 2.23
C CYS A 23 2.85 29.14 0.71
N GLY A 24 2.43 27.96 0.30
CA GLY A 24 2.12 27.64 -1.08
C GLY A 24 0.70 28.05 -1.49
N LYS A 25 0.49 28.07 -2.79
CA LYS A 25 -0.74 28.53 -3.43
C LYS A 25 -1.61 27.35 -3.87
N VAL A 26 -2.86 27.34 -3.43
CA VAL A 26 -3.83 26.26 -3.69
C VAL A 26 -4.89 26.77 -4.65
N LEU A 27 -5.01 26.14 -5.82
CA LEU A 27 -6.16 26.33 -6.71
C LEU A 27 -7.25 25.32 -6.37
N VAL A 28 -8.53 25.69 -6.48
CA VAL A 28 -9.64 24.77 -6.17
C VAL A 28 -10.65 24.73 -7.31
N TRP A 29 -11.03 23.52 -7.71
CA TRP A 29 -12.16 23.22 -8.58
C TRP A 29 -13.23 22.46 -7.76
N PRO A 30 -14.21 23.18 -7.17
CA PRO A 30 -15.15 22.61 -6.22
C PRO A 30 -16.37 21.98 -6.91
N CYS A 31 -17.05 21.08 -6.18
CA CYS A 31 -18.46 20.79 -6.36
C CYS A 31 -19.26 21.53 -5.27
N ASP A 32 -20.41 22.11 -5.63
CA ASP A 32 -21.28 22.88 -4.73
C ASP A 32 -22.02 21.94 -3.73
N MET A 33 -23.05 22.43 -3.04
CA MET A 33 -23.93 21.63 -2.18
C MET A 33 -23.16 20.93 -1.04
N SER A 34 -23.51 19.66 -0.75
CA SER A 34 -22.94 18.88 0.36
C SER A 34 -21.46 18.51 0.18
N HIS A 35 -20.94 18.61 -1.05
CA HIS A 35 -19.52 18.41 -1.35
C HIS A 35 -18.70 19.60 -0.83
N TRP A 36 -19.15 20.83 -1.15
CA TRP A 36 -18.56 22.06 -0.67
C TRP A 36 -18.41 22.11 0.86
N LEU A 37 -19.39 21.64 1.63
CA LEU A 37 -19.35 21.69 3.10
C LEU A 37 -18.14 20.96 3.71
N ASN A 38 -17.71 19.83 3.13
CA ASN A 38 -16.53 19.10 3.62
C ASN A 38 -15.24 19.73 3.12
N LEU A 39 -15.21 20.12 1.84
CA LEU A 39 -14.06 20.76 1.22
C LEU A 39 -13.73 22.10 1.90
N LYS A 40 -14.74 22.94 2.15
CA LYS A 40 -14.59 24.25 2.79
C LYS A 40 -13.78 24.20 4.08
N ILE A 41 -14.05 23.24 4.97
CA ILE A 41 -13.33 23.09 6.26
C ILE A 41 -11.84 22.82 6.02
N ILE A 42 -11.50 22.02 5.00
CA ILE A 42 -10.11 21.73 4.62
C ILE A 42 -9.44 23.00 4.06
N LEU A 43 -10.15 23.77 3.23
CA LEU A 43 -9.66 25.03 2.65
C LEU A 43 -9.43 26.11 3.69
N GLU A 44 -10.38 26.32 4.61
CA GLU A 44 -10.23 27.28 5.72
C GLU A 44 -9.03 26.89 6.60
N THR A 45 -8.84 25.60 6.89
CA THR A 45 -7.67 25.11 7.66
C THR A 45 -6.36 25.32 6.90
N LEU A 46 -6.35 25.23 5.56
CA LEU A 46 -5.17 25.58 4.76
C LEU A 46 -4.86 27.08 4.88
N THR A 47 -5.87 27.96 4.82
CA THR A 47 -5.64 29.39 5.00
C THR A 47 -5.20 29.75 6.42
N ASP A 48 -5.73 29.09 7.45
CA ASP A 48 -5.26 29.22 8.84
C ASP A 48 -3.79 28.80 9.02
N ARG A 49 -3.28 27.90 8.17
CA ARG A 49 -1.87 27.50 8.10
C ARG A 49 -1.01 28.40 7.20
N GLY A 50 -1.58 29.49 6.65
CA GLY A 50 -0.88 30.50 5.86
C GLY A 50 -0.86 30.26 4.34
N HIS A 51 -1.67 29.33 3.83
CA HIS A 51 -1.77 29.08 2.38
C HIS A 51 -2.69 30.09 1.67
N GLU A 52 -2.28 30.54 0.48
CA GLU A 52 -3.13 31.34 -0.40
C GLU A 52 -4.07 30.40 -1.15
N VAL A 53 -5.36 30.41 -0.83
CA VAL A 53 -6.36 29.51 -1.42
C VAL A 53 -7.29 30.28 -2.36
N THR A 54 -7.31 29.92 -3.64
CA THR A 54 -8.19 30.50 -4.66
C THR A 54 -9.16 29.47 -5.20
N VAL A 55 -10.45 29.78 -5.11
CA VAL A 55 -11.53 28.89 -5.54
C VAL A 55 -12.14 29.40 -6.85
N LEU A 56 -12.16 28.55 -7.87
CA LEU A 56 -12.87 28.82 -9.12
C LEU A 56 -14.36 28.60 -8.90
N VAL A 57 -15.19 29.62 -9.12
CA VAL A 57 -16.64 29.58 -8.82
C VAL A 57 -17.49 30.00 -10.00
N SER A 58 -18.67 29.39 -10.12
CA SER A 58 -19.70 29.83 -11.08
C SER A 58 -20.50 30.99 -10.50
N PRO A 59 -20.94 31.98 -11.30
CA PRO A 59 -21.91 32.98 -10.88
C PRO A 59 -23.19 32.38 -10.31
N ASP A 60 -23.63 31.24 -10.86
CA ASP A 60 -24.87 30.54 -10.50
C ASP A 60 -24.63 29.49 -9.38
N SER A 61 -23.59 29.67 -8.54
CA SER A 61 -23.34 28.82 -7.35
C SER A 61 -24.42 29.02 -6.29
N LEU A 62 -24.77 27.94 -5.58
CA LEU A 62 -25.95 27.90 -4.70
C LEU A 62 -25.61 27.98 -3.20
N ILE A 63 -24.53 27.33 -2.74
CA ILE A 63 -24.04 27.45 -1.35
C ILE A 63 -22.75 28.28 -1.26
N ILE A 64 -21.98 28.37 -2.36
CA ILE A 64 -20.72 29.12 -2.38
C ILE A 64 -20.99 30.62 -2.52
N ASP A 65 -21.30 31.28 -1.40
CA ASP A 65 -21.48 32.72 -1.32
C ASP A 65 -20.13 33.46 -1.32
N TYR A 66 -19.62 33.72 -2.53
CA TYR A 66 -18.40 34.49 -2.78
C TYR A 66 -18.57 36.01 -2.58
N SER A 67 -19.78 36.49 -2.24
CA SER A 67 -20.03 37.92 -1.97
C SER A 67 -19.72 38.31 -0.53
N LYS A 68 -19.73 37.34 0.39
CA LYS A 68 -19.39 37.55 1.80
C LYS A 68 -17.87 37.62 2.02
N PRO A 69 -17.39 38.44 2.98
CA PRO A 69 -16.00 38.39 3.42
C PRO A 69 -15.60 36.98 3.83
N SER A 70 -14.47 36.52 3.30
CA SER A 70 -13.93 35.18 3.44
C SER A 70 -12.42 35.25 3.52
N THR A 71 -11.80 34.24 4.14
CA THR A 71 -10.34 34.03 4.09
C THR A 71 -9.92 33.39 2.76
N LEU A 72 -10.86 32.76 2.04
CA LEU A 72 -10.66 32.19 0.70
C LEU A 72 -10.78 33.28 -0.37
N ASN A 73 -9.88 33.28 -1.34
CA ASN A 73 -10.01 34.06 -2.57
C ASN A 73 -10.99 33.36 -3.53
N PHE A 74 -11.74 34.14 -4.30
CA PHE A 74 -12.69 33.62 -5.30
C PHE A 74 -12.40 34.20 -6.67
N GLU A 75 -12.33 33.34 -7.69
CA GLU A 75 -12.25 33.71 -9.10
C GLU A 75 -13.56 33.31 -9.79
N VAL A 76 -14.36 34.30 -10.18
CA VAL A 76 -15.67 34.07 -10.80
C VAL A 76 -15.50 33.77 -12.30
N ILE A 77 -15.98 32.60 -12.73
CA ILE A 77 -15.91 32.15 -14.12
C ILE A 77 -17.01 32.86 -14.95
N PRO A 78 -16.68 33.61 -16.01
CA PRO A 78 -17.67 34.28 -16.85
C PRO A 78 -18.34 33.26 -17.78
N ILE A 79 -19.58 32.88 -17.46
CA ILE A 79 -20.39 31.96 -18.26
C ILE A 79 -21.35 32.71 -19.22
N PRO A 80 -21.65 32.18 -20.43
CA PRO A 80 -22.47 32.87 -21.44
C PRO A 80 -23.95 33.07 -21.08
N GLN A 81 -24.46 32.34 -20.08
CA GLN A 81 -25.82 32.45 -19.56
C GLN A 81 -25.72 32.61 -18.05
N GLN A 82 -26.26 33.69 -17.49
CA GLN A 82 -26.46 33.89 -16.05
C GLN A 82 -27.95 33.77 -15.73
N GLY A 83 -28.30 33.11 -14.64
CA GLY A 83 -29.68 33.00 -14.17
C GLY A 83 -29.99 31.69 -13.44
N ASP A 84 -31.28 31.45 -13.14
CA ASP A 84 -31.77 30.35 -12.30
C ASP A 84 -31.52 28.91 -12.82
N PHE A 85 -30.58 28.68 -13.76
CA PHE A 85 -30.26 27.36 -14.29
C PHE A 85 -29.94 26.35 -13.18
N THR A 86 -29.02 26.67 -12.26
CA THR A 86 -28.65 25.75 -11.16
C THR A 86 -29.81 25.50 -10.21
N THR A 87 -30.58 26.54 -9.87
CA THR A 87 -31.78 26.44 -9.02
C THR A 87 -32.85 25.55 -9.66
N ASN A 88 -33.13 25.77 -10.95
CA ASN A 88 -34.10 24.99 -11.72
C ASN A 88 -33.64 23.54 -11.89
N LYS A 89 -32.36 23.30 -12.18
CA LYS A 89 -31.82 21.93 -12.30
C LYS A 89 -31.75 21.19 -10.97
N LEU A 90 -31.55 21.90 -9.85
CA LEU A 90 -31.71 21.32 -8.52
C LEU A 90 -33.17 20.93 -8.25
N ASN A 91 -34.14 21.79 -8.59
CA ASN A 91 -35.56 21.47 -8.44
C ASN A 91 -35.98 20.30 -9.34
N ASP A 92 -35.53 20.26 -10.59
CA ASP A 92 -35.69 19.12 -11.51
C ASP A 92 -35.14 17.82 -10.88
N PHE A 93 -33.93 17.87 -10.28
CA PHE A 93 -33.33 16.72 -9.61
C PHE A 93 -34.13 16.26 -8.39
N LEU A 94 -34.61 17.20 -7.57
CA LEU A 94 -35.37 16.90 -6.37
C LEU A 94 -36.73 16.26 -6.73
N ASP A 95 -37.45 16.78 -7.72
CA ASP A 95 -38.68 16.16 -8.23
C ASP A 95 -38.40 14.77 -8.83
N LEU A 96 -37.35 14.67 -9.65
CA LEU A 96 -36.90 13.40 -10.22
C LEU A 96 -36.60 12.35 -9.14
N ALA A 97 -35.93 12.73 -8.06
CA ALA A 97 -35.51 11.83 -6.99
C ALA A 97 -36.62 11.49 -6.00
N THR A 98 -37.52 12.42 -5.69
CA THR A 98 -38.55 12.25 -4.66
C THR A 98 -39.91 11.81 -5.21
N ASN A 99 -40.28 12.25 -6.40
CA ASN A 99 -41.62 12.06 -6.97
C ASN A 99 -41.61 11.11 -8.18
N VAL A 100 -40.62 11.24 -9.08
CA VAL A 100 -40.59 10.43 -10.33
C VAL A 100 -39.96 9.05 -10.10
N MET A 101 -38.67 8.97 -9.79
CA MET A 101 -37.94 7.69 -9.67
C MET A 101 -38.58 6.68 -8.71
N PRO A 102 -39.13 7.04 -7.53
CA PRO A 102 -39.77 6.06 -6.65
C PRO A 102 -41.04 5.40 -7.22
N THR A 103 -41.67 6.00 -8.24
CA THR A 103 -42.89 5.46 -8.89
C THR A 103 -42.57 4.57 -10.10
N LEU A 104 -41.31 4.52 -10.53
CA LEU A 104 -40.86 3.82 -11.72
C LEU A 104 -40.18 2.49 -11.37
N SER A 105 -40.14 1.56 -12.32
CA SER A 105 -39.26 0.39 -12.18
C SER A 105 -37.79 0.83 -12.07
N ARG A 106 -36.92 0.02 -11.44
CA ARG A 106 -35.50 0.37 -11.24
C ARG A 106 -34.78 0.75 -12.54
N TRP A 107 -35.09 0.08 -13.65
CA TRP A 107 -34.50 0.38 -14.96
C TRP A 107 -35.03 1.68 -15.57
N GLN A 108 -36.34 1.96 -15.46
CA GLN A 108 -36.92 3.24 -15.88
C GLN A 108 -36.36 4.40 -15.05
N SER A 109 -36.21 4.20 -13.73
CA SER A 109 -35.58 5.15 -12.80
C SER A 109 -34.13 5.44 -13.21
N ALA A 110 -33.33 4.39 -13.47
CA ALA A 110 -31.95 4.52 -13.88
C ALA A 110 -31.80 5.23 -15.24
N ARG A 111 -32.70 4.97 -16.20
CA ARG A 111 -32.75 5.72 -17.47
C ARG A 111 -33.16 7.17 -17.28
N LYS A 112 -34.10 7.46 -16.38
CA LYS A 112 -34.51 8.84 -16.07
C LYS A 112 -33.40 9.62 -15.39
N LEU A 113 -32.63 8.98 -14.52
CA LEU A 113 -31.38 9.53 -13.97
C LEU A 113 -30.32 9.75 -15.06
N GLN A 114 -30.13 8.80 -15.98
CA GLN A 114 -29.21 8.96 -17.12
C GLN A 114 -29.60 10.14 -18.02
N GLU A 115 -30.87 10.26 -18.39
CA GLU A 115 -31.40 11.36 -19.21
C GLU A 115 -31.16 12.71 -18.53
N PHE A 116 -31.29 12.78 -17.20
CA PHE A 116 -30.99 13.98 -16.42
C PHE A 116 -29.50 14.32 -16.38
N LEU A 117 -28.63 13.34 -16.14
CA LEU A 117 -27.17 13.54 -16.12
C LEU A 117 -26.64 14.04 -17.47
N LEU A 118 -27.11 13.45 -18.58
CA LEU A 118 -26.75 13.89 -19.93
C LEU A 118 -27.18 15.34 -20.23
N GLN A 119 -28.25 15.84 -19.61
CA GLN A 119 -28.62 17.27 -19.71
C GLN A 119 -27.64 18.17 -18.95
N ILE A 120 -27.15 17.72 -17.79
CA ILE A 120 -26.18 18.48 -16.98
C ILE A 120 -24.81 18.54 -17.68
N THR A 121 -24.34 17.42 -18.25
CA THR A 121 -23.05 17.33 -18.98
C THR A 121 -22.82 18.49 -19.95
N GLY A 122 -23.85 18.89 -20.71
CA GLY A 122 -23.74 19.99 -21.67
C GLY A 122 -23.42 21.35 -21.01
N HIS A 123 -23.99 21.63 -19.84
CA HIS A 123 -23.70 22.85 -19.09
C HIS A 123 -22.32 22.79 -18.41
N LEU A 124 -21.94 21.63 -17.86
CA LEU A 124 -20.60 21.40 -17.30
C LEU A 124 -19.50 21.63 -18.36
N LYS A 125 -19.73 21.19 -19.60
CA LYS A 125 -18.83 21.45 -20.73
C LYS A 125 -18.70 22.95 -21.02
N ILE A 126 -19.80 23.71 -21.04
CA ILE A 126 -19.77 25.17 -21.25
C ILE A 126 -18.99 25.87 -20.12
N LEU A 127 -19.18 25.46 -18.86
CA LEU A 127 -18.42 25.98 -17.72
C LEU A 127 -16.91 25.73 -17.90
N CYS A 128 -16.52 24.53 -18.33
CA CYS A 128 -15.12 24.19 -18.59
C CYS A 128 -14.53 24.97 -19.79
N GLU A 129 -15.27 25.09 -20.90
CA GLU A 129 -14.89 25.90 -22.07
C GLU A 129 -14.66 27.38 -21.69
N SER A 130 -15.50 27.91 -20.79
CA SER A 130 -15.44 29.29 -20.28
C SER A 130 -14.18 29.58 -19.44
N VAL A 131 -13.48 28.54 -18.96
CA VAL A 131 -12.14 28.63 -18.36
C VAL A 131 -11.06 28.32 -19.39
N VAL A 132 -11.08 27.10 -19.95
CA VAL A 132 -10.00 26.54 -20.78
C VAL A 132 -9.70 27.36 -22.03
N TYR A 133 -10.73 27.89 -22.70
CA TYR A 133 -10.54 28.72 -23.90
C TYR A 133 -10.51 30.22 -23.60
N ASN A 134 -10.70 30.62 -22.34
CA ASN A 134 -10.56 32.01 -21.92
C ASN A 134 -9.08 32.33 -21.66
N GLN A 135 -8.43 32.91 -22.68
CA GLN A 135 -7.02 33.29 -22.62
C GLN A 135 -6.68 34.22 -21.46
N SER A 136 -7.61 35.08 -21.03
CA SER A 136 -7.36 35.99 -19.90
C SER A 136 -7.28 35.22 -18.58
N ILE A 137 -8.19 34.27 -18.35
CA ILE A 137 -8.22 33.45 -17.15
C ILE A 137 -7.04 32.47 -17.15
N MET A 138 -6.83 31.70 -18.22
CA MET A 138 -5.72 30.75 -18.28
C MET A 138 -4.35 31.43 -18.16
N LYS A 139 -4.18 32.64 -18.70
CA LYS A 139 -2.99 33.46 -18.48
C LYS A 139 -2.83 33.82 -17.00
N LYS A 140 -3.87 34.36 -16.36
CA LYS A 140 -3.86 34.72 -14.93
C LYS A 140 -3.56 33.51 -14.04
N LEU A 141 -4.18 32.36 -14.29
CA LEU A 141 -3.93 31.13 -13.52
C LEU A 141 -2.48 30.65 -13.67
N ARG A 142 -1.91 30.73 -14.88
CA ARG A 142 -0.51 30.38 -15.15
C ARG A 142 0.47 31.36 -14.50
N GLU A 143 0.21 32.67 -14.58
CA GLU A 143 1.05 33.71 -13.97
C GLU A 143 1.00 33.68 -12.43
N THR A 144 -0.09 33.17 -11.83
CA THR A 144 -0.21 33.04 -10.37
C THR A 144 0.72 31.97 -9.78
N ASN A 145 1.13 30.98 -10.58
CA ASN A 145 2.03 29.86 -10.22
C ASN A 145 1.53 29.04 -9.02
N TYR A 146 0.38 28.37 -9.16
CA TYR A 146 -0.18 27.49 -8.12
C TYR A 146 0.69 26.24 -7.85
N ASP A 147 0.76 25.80 -6.59
CA ASP A 147 1.55 24.65 -6.15
C ASP A 147 0.78 23.32 -6.18
N VAL A 148 -0.51 23.37 -5.88
CA VAL A 148 -1.41 22.23 -5.97
C VAL A 148 -2.81 22.68 -6.41
N MET A 149 -3.55 21.76 -7.00
CA MET A 149 -4.97 21.92 -7.27
C MET A 149 -5.80 20.92 -6.44
N VAL A 150 -6.83 21.39 -5.74
CA VAL A 150 -7.80 20.53 -5.04
C VAL A 150 -9.05 20.42 -5.91
N ILE A 151 -9.43 19.19 -6.26
CA ILE A 151 -10.47 18.91 -7.26
C ILE A 151 -11.54 18.02 -6.64
N ASP A 152 -12.81 18.34 -6.86
CA ASP A 152 -13.90 17.38 -6.68
C ASP A 152 -14.31 16.78 -8.05
N PRO A 153 -13.98 15.50 -8.34
CA PRO A 153 -14.18 14.90 -9.66
C PRO A 153 -15.65 14.58 -9.97
N VAL A 154 -16.61 14.93 -9.12
CA VAL A 154 -18.03 15.02 -9.52
C VAL A 154 -18.24 16.15 -10.55
N MET A 155 -17.40 17.18 -10.52
CA MET A 155 -17.37 18.25 -11.52
C MET A 155 -16.15 18.05 -12.44
N PRO A 156 -16.29 17.40 -13.60
CA PRO A 156 -15.20 17.29 -14.57
C PRO A 156 -14.70 18.68 -15.00
N CYS A 157 -13.38 18.78 -15.23
CA CYS A 157 -12.61 19.88 -15.88
C CYS A 157 -11.35 20.21 -15.08
N GLY A 158 -11.39 20.05 -13.75
CA GLY A 158 -10.28 20.40 -12.86
C GLY A 158 -8.98 19.68 -13.24
N GLU A 159 -9.08 18.44 -13.73
CA GLU A 159 -7.96 17.62 -14.17
C GLU A 159 -7.32 18.19 -15.44
N LEU A 160 -8.14 18.64 -16.39
CA LEU A 160 -7.70 19.28 -17.63
C LEU A 160 -7.02 20.63 -17.35
N ILE A 161 -7.58 21.42 -16.42
CA ILE A 161 -6.97 22.68 -15.97
C ILE A 161 -5.63 22.40 -15.29
N ALA A 162 -5.55 21.38 -14.42
CA ALA A 162 -4.32 20.98 -13.75
C ALA A 162 -3.22 20.57 -14.75
N GLU A 163 -3.56 19.77 -15.76
CA GLU A 163 -2.64 19.36 -16.84
C GLU A 163 -2.18 20.56 -17.68
N LEU A 164 -3.10 21.45 -18.10
CA LEU A 164 -2.79 22.67 -18.87
C LEU A 164 -1.94 23.71 -18.11
N LEU A 165 -1.86 23.60 -16.79
CA LEU A 165 -1.03 24.42 -15.91
C LEU A 165 0.24 23.69 -15.42
N GLU A 166 0.39 22.40 -15.72
CA GLU A 166 1.43 21.50 -15.17
C GLU A 166 1.48 21.48 -13.62
N VAL A 167 0.30 21.54 -12.97
CA VAL A 167 0.12 21.58 -11.51
C VAL A 167 -0.35 20.21 -11.00
N PRO A 168 0.29 19.61 -9.98
CA PRO A 168 -0.19 18.36 -9.38
C PRO A 168 -1.50 18.61 -8.63
N PHE A 169 -2.35 17.58 -8.53
CA PHE A 169 -3.67 17.72 -7.91
C PHE A 169 -3.99 16.65 -6.87
N VAL A 170 -4.97 16.96 -6.02
CA VAL A 170 -5.52 16.09 -4.98
C VAL A 170 -7.04 16.04 -5.15
N TYR A 171 -7.60 14.82 -5.20
CA TYR A 171 -9.05 14.65 -5.19
C TYR A 171 -9.63 14.72 -3.77
N THR A 172 -10.73 15.45 -3.64
CA THR A 172 -11.72 15.25 -2.59
C THR A 172 -12.93 14.56 -3.20
N LEU A 173 -13.19 13.30 -2.84
CA LEU A 173 -14.34 12.56 -3.37
C LEU A 173 -15.02 11.78 -2.25
N ARG A 174 -16.34 11.91 -2.14
CA ARG A 174 -17.16 11.09 -1.25
C ARG A 174 -17.50 9.74 -1.90
N PHE A 175 -17.99 9.78 -3.13
CA PHE A 175 -18.20 8.65 -4.04
C PHE A 175 -18.51 9.18 -5.45
N PHE A 176 -18.27 8.38 -6.48
CA PHE A 176 -18.90 8.54 -7.79
C PHE A 176 -19.98 7.46 -8.02
N MET A 177 -20.92 7.70 -8.93
CA MET A 177 -21.96 6.71 -9.24
C MET A 177 -21.34 5.40 -9.74
N GLY A 178 -21.80 4.27 -9.20
CA GLY A 178 -21.22 2.94 -9.48
C GLY A 178 -19.80 2.71 -8.93
N GLY A 179 -19.13 3.74 -8.38
CA GLY A 179 -17.70 3.70 -8.07
C GLY A 179 -16.79 3.83 -9.30
N THR A 180 -17.30 4.37 -10.41
CA THR A 180 -16.59 4.41 -11.72
C THR A 180 -15.26 5.17 -11.65
N VAL A 181 -15.22 6.37 -11.07
CA VAL A 181 -13.97 7.17 -10.96
C VAL A 181 -12.95 6.45 -10.07
N GLU A 182 -13.39 5.88 -8.95
CA GLU A 182 -12.55 5.15 -8.00
C GLU A 182 -11.94 3.89 -8.65
N LYS A 183 -12.75 3.14 -9.40
CA LYS A 183 -12.36 1.89 -10.10
C LYS A 183 -11.47 2.15 -11.32
N TYR A 184 -11.82 3.11 -12.17
CA TYR A 184 -11.16 3.31 -13.46
C TYR A 184 -10.11 4.40 -13.47
N CYS A 185 -10.28 5.51 -12.74
CA CYS A 185 -9.27 6.55 -12.60
C CYS A 185 -8.35 6.24 -11.40
N GLY A 186 -8.93 5.95 -10.24
CA GLY A 186 -8.19 5.60 -9.01
C GLY A 186 -7.60 4.18 -8.98
N LYS A 187 -7.99 3.30 -9.93
CA LYS A 187 -7.57 1.89 -10.01
C LYS A 187 -7.85 1.08 -8.74
N LEU A 188 -8.83 1.49 -7.93
CA LEU A 188 -9.21 0.82 -6.69
C LEU A 188 -9.82 -0.56 -7.01
N PRO A 189 -9.32 -1.67 -6.42
CA PRO A 189 -9.95 -2.97 -6.60
C PRO A 189 -11.34 -3.00 -5.97
N ALA A 190 -12.37 -3.24 -6.79
CA ALA A 190 -13.75 -3.42 -6.34
C ALA A 190 -14.31 -4.79 -6.78
N PRO A 191 -13.89 -5.93 -6.18
CA PRO A 191 -14.41 -7.25 -6.53
C PRO A 191 -15.92 -7.36 -6.22
N PRO A 192 -16.80 -7.60 -7.20
CA PRO A 192 -18.25 -7.60 -6.99
C PRO A 192 -18.75 -8.80 -6.16
N SER A 193 -17.86 -9.72 -5.78
CA SER A 193 -18.11 -10.82 -4.85
C SER A 193 -18.33 -10.36 -3.41
N TYR A 194 -17.73 -9.25 -2.98
CA TYR A 194 -17.85 -8.70 -1.61
C TYR A 194 -17.74 -7.18 -1.49
N VAL A 195 -17.46 -6.45 -2.58
CA VAL A 195 -17.54 -4.97 -2.59
C VAL A 195 -18.90 -4.58 -3.16
N PRO A 196 -19.83 -4.03 -2.36
CA PRO A 196 -21.13 -3.60 -2.86
C PRO A 196 -20.99 -2.38 -3.78
N VAL A 197 -21.69 -2.41 -4.91
CA VAL A 197 -21.75 -1.28 -5.84
C VAL A 197 -22.39 -0.08 -5.14
N VAL A 198 -21.76 1.10 -5.28
CA VAL A 198 -22.24 2.36 -4.71
C VAL A 198 -23.67 2.64 -5.16
N MET A 199 -24.54 3.07 -4.22
CA MET A 199 -26.01 3.20 -4.40
C MET A 199 -26.79 1.88 -4.62
N GLY A 200 -26.14 0.70 -4.64
CA GLY A 200 -26.81 -0.59 -4.81
C GLY A 200 -27.63 -1.08 -3.60
N GLY A 201 -27.43 -0.48 -2.42
CA GLY A 201 -28.13 -0.85 -1.18
C GLY A 201 -27.81 -2.26 -0.67
N LEU A 202 -26.55 -2.71 -0.85
CA LEU A 202 -26.03 -4.00 -0.41
C LEU A 202 -24.90 -3.79 0.61
N THR A 203 -24.56 -4.83 1.38
CA THR A 203 -23.41 -4.82 2.30
C THR A 203 -22.23 -5.62 1.72
N ASP A 204 -21.11 -5.67 2.44
CA ASP A 204 -19.97 -6.55 2.15
C ASP A 204 -20.33 -8.05 2.29
N ARG A 205 -21.39 -8.35 3.04
CA ARG A 205 -21.95 -9.69 3.24
C ARG A 205 -23.18 -9.85 2.36
N MET A 206 -23.05 -10.65 1.30
CA MET A 206 -24.10 -10.86 0.30
C MET A 206 -24.43 -12.35 0.13
N THR A 207 -25.71 -12.67 0.10
CA THR A 207 -26.22 -13.96 -0.38
C THR A 207 -25.89 -14.17 -1.87
N PHE A 208 -26.11 -15.38 -2.39
CA PHE A 208 -25.89 -15.67 -3.82
C PHE A 208 -26.72 -14.75 -4.75
N LEU A 209 -27.99 -14.52 -4.44
CA LEU A 209 -28.86 -13.63 -5.23
C LEU A 209 -28.43 -12.16 -5.13
N GLU A 210 -27.96 -11.73 -3.96
CA GLU A 210 -27.40 -10.38 -3.80
C GLU A 210 -26.08 -10.21 -4.55
N ARG A 211 -25.21 -11.23 -4.61
CA ARG A 211 -24.00 -11.19 -5.46
C ARG A 211 -24.34 -11.17 -6.94
N ILE A 212 -25.37 -11.90 -7.40
CA ILE A 212 -25.90 -11.76 -8.77
C ILE A 212 -26.36 -10.31 -9.00
N LYS A 213 -27.20 -9.76 -8.11
CA LYS A 213 -27.65 -8.36 -8.19
C LYS A 213 -26.46 -7.40 -8.23
N ASN A 214 -25.42 -7.61 -7.42
CA ASN A 214 -24.24 -6.76 -7.34
C ASN A 214 -23.39 -6.80 -8.61
N VAL A 215 -23.14 -8.00 -9.16
CA VAL A 215 -22.47 -8.19 -10.45
C VAL A 215 -23.28 -7.51 -11.57
N MET A 216 -24.59 -7.72 -11.63
CA MET A 216 -25.46 -7.07 -12.62
C MET A 216 -25.49 -5.55 -12.47
N LEU A 217 -25.42 -5.01 -11.25
CA LEU A 217 -25.29 -3.57 -11.01
C LEU A 217 -23.92 -3.03 -11.47
N SER A 218 -22.81 -3.72 -11.19
CA SER A 218 -21.49 -3.30 -11.70
C SER A 218 -21.50 -3.24 -13.22
N LEU A 219 -21.95 -4.31 -13.88
CA LEU A 219 -22.09 -4.35 -15.33
C LEU A 219 -23.03 -3.26 -15.85
N PHE A 220 -24.08 -2.90 -15.10
CA PHE A 220 -24.95 -1.79 -15.48
C PHE A 220 -24.20 -0.44 -15.48
N PHE A 221 -23.48 -0.09 -14.41
CA PHE A 221 -22.71 1.17 -14.39
C PHE A 221 -21.58 1.17 -15.44
N ASP A 222 -20.83 0.08 -15.54
CA ASP A 222 -19.70 -0.10 -16.47
C ASP A 222 -20.10 0.02 -17.96
N PHE A 223 -21.30 -0.45 -18.34
CA PHE A 223 -21.72 -0.51 -19.75
C PHE A 223 -22.84 0.46 -20.16
N TRP A 224 -23.75 0.85 -19.26
CA TRP A 224 -24.92 1.64 -19.64
C TRP A 224 -24.79 3.12 -19.37
N LEU A 225 -24.08 3.52 -18.31
CA LEU A 225 -23.94 4.92 -17.91
C LEU A 225 -22.63 5.54 -18.40
N GLU A 226 -21.52 4.83 -18.24
CA GLU A 226 -20.17 5.34 -18.52
C GLU A 226 -19.88 5.77 -19.98
N PRO A 227 -20.27 5.03 -21.05
CA PRO A 227 -19.72 5.29 -22.38
C PRO A 227 -20.08 6.65 -23.00
N TYR A 228 -21.29 7.16 -22.77
CA TYR A 228 -21.81 8.34 -23.46
C TYR A 228 -21.19 9.66 -22.95
N ASP A 229 -21.05 9.80 -21.63
CA ASP A 229 -20.44 10.98 -21.01
C ASP A 229 -18.91 10.96 -21.21
N THR A 230 -18.28 9.81 -20.98
CA THR A 230 -16.83 9.61 -21.13
C THR A 230 -16.34 9.88 -22.56
N GLN A 231 -17.11 9.51 -23.59
CA GLN A 231 -16.74 9.81 -24.98
C GLN A 231 -16.69 11.33 -25.24
N LEU A 232 -17.65 12.09 -24.73
CA LEU A 232 -17.70 13.55 -24.89
C LEU A 232 -16.50 14.21 -24.21
N TRP A 233 -16.24 13.87 -22.96
CA TRP A 233 -15.14 14.43 -22.18
C TRP A 233 -13.77 14.06 -22.75
N ASN A 234 -13.57 12.80 -23.16
CA ASN A 234 -12.33 12.38 -23.80
C ASN A 234 -12.04 13.12 -25.11
N GLN A 235 -13.06 13.35 -25.95
CA GLN A 235 -12.90 14.15 -27.16
C GLN A 235 -12.53 15.59 -26.80
N PHE A 236 -13.26 16.20 -25.87
CA PHE A 236 -13.04 17.58 -25.46
C PHE A 236 -11.65 17.81 -24.83
N TYR A 237 -11.21 16.92 -23.94
CA TYR A 237 -9.86 16.97 -23.34
C TYR A 237 -8.77 16.81 -24.40
N SER A 238 -8.96 15.90 -25.37
CA SER A 238 -8.01 15.70 -26.48
C SER A 238 -7.87 16.95 -27.35
N GLU A 239 -9.00 17.59 -27.68
CA GLU A 239 -9.04 18.84 -28.46
C GLU A 239 -8.38 20.00 -27.70
N ALA A 240 -8.66 20.15 -26.39
CA ALA A 240 -8.09 21.19 -25.54
C ALA A 240 -6.58 21.05 -25.31
N LEU A 241 -6.06 19.82 -25.19
CA LEU A 241 -4.63 19.53 -25.05
C LEU A 241 -3.86 19.62 -26.38
N GLY A 242 -4.54 19.89 -27.50
CA GLY A 242 -3.90 19.97 -28.82
C GLY A 242 -3.44 18.63 -29.37
N HIS A 243 -3.89 17.50 -28.81
CA HIS A 243 -3.66 16.19 -29.41
C HIS A 243 -4.46 16.10 -30.72
N PRO A 244 -3.85 15.61 -31.83
CA PRO A 244 -4.58 15.44 -33.08
C PRO A 244 -5.74 14.50 -32.83
N LYS A 245 -6.97 14.94 -33.19
CA LYS A 245 -8.24 14.26 -32.91
C LYS A 245 -8.04 12.76 -32.79
N ALA A 246 -8.07 12.26 -31.56
CA ALA A 246 -8.18 10.82 -31.33
C ALA A 246 -9.38 10.39 -32.18
N LYS A 247 -9.14 9.58 -33.22
CA LYS A 247 -10.22 9.15 -34.09
C LYS A 247 -11.23 8.48 -33.18
N ALA A 248 -12.39 9.11 -33.01
CA ALA A 248 -13.54 8.45 -32.45
C ALA A 248 -13.81 7.28 -33.38
N PHE A 249 -13.37 6.09 -32.98
CA PHE A 249 -13.64 4.86 -33.71
C PHE A 249 -15.13 4.59 -33.50
N ILE A 250 -15.93 5.20 -34.38
CA ILE A 250 -17.35 4.93 -34.50
C ILE A 250 -17.46 3.48 -34.98
N THR A 251 -17.54 2.53 -34.05
CA THR A 251 -18.04 1.20 -34.32
C THR A 251 -19.56 1.28 -34.47
N HIS A 252 -20.01 1.94 -35.53
CA HIS A 252 -21.28 1.54 -36.15
C HIS A 252 -21.17 0.06 -36.50
N GLY A 253 -22.21 -0.71 -36.20
CA GLY A 253 -22.20 -2.17 -36.36
C GLY A 253 -21.78 -2.58 -37.76
N GLY A 254 -20.56 -3.10 -37.89
CA GLY A 254 -19.94 -3.45 -39.16
C GLY A 254 -18.74 -4.35 -38.92
N THR A 255 -18.76 -5.55 -39.49
CA THR A 255 -17.89 -6.70 -39.16
C THR A 255 -16.42 -6.55 -39.52
N ASN A 256 -15.95 -5.38 -39.95
CA ASN A 256 -14.57 -5.16 -40.39
C ASN A 256 -13.68 -4.46 -39.33
N GLY A 257 -14.24 -4.01 -38.21
CA GLY A 257 -13.47 -3.54 -37.04
C GLY A 257 -12.88 -4.65 -36.17
N ILE A 258 -12.98 -5.91 -36.60
CA ILE A 258 -12.70 -7.10 -35.77
C ILE A 258 -11.20 -7.34 -35.53
N TYR A 259 -10.29 -6.79 -36.35
CA TYR A 259 -8.87 -7.12 -36.27
C TYR A 259 -8.01 -6.21 -35.36
N GLU A 260 -8.36 -4.94 -35.15
CA GLU A 260 -7.55 -4.05 -34.28
C GLU A 260 -7.90 -4.19 -32.78
N GLY A 261 -9.11 -4.62 -32.44
CA GLY A 261 -9.52 -4.84 -31.03
C GLY A 261 -8.79 -6.01 -30.32
N ILE A 262 -8.15 -6.90 -31.07
CA ILE A 262 -7.53 -8.12 -30.53
C ILE A 262 -6.23 -7.83 -29.76
N TYR A 263 -5.59 -6.68 -29.97
CA TYR A 263 -4.41 -6.26 -29.19
C TYR A 263 -4.73 -5.71 -27.78
N HIS A 264 -6.01 -5.43 -27.47
CA HIS A 264 -6.40 -4.75 -26.21
C HIS A 264 -7.42 -5.50 -25.33
N GLY A 265 -7.73 -6.78 -25.64
CA GLY A 265 -8.11 -7.78 -24.63
C GLY A 265 -9.38 -7.53 -23.79
N VAL A 266 -10.55 -7.38 -24.42
CA VAL A 266 -11.87 -7.41 -23.74
C VAL A 266 -12.81 -8.41 -24.44
N PRO A 267 -13.54 -9.29 -23.72
CA PRO A 267 -14.38 -10.34 -24.31
C PRO A 267 -15.80 -9.89 -24.70
N MET A 268 -16.47 -10.67 -25.55
CA MET A 268 -17.79 -10.36 -26.15
C MET A 268 -19.02 -10.86 -25.37
N VAL A 269 -20.18 -10.33 -25.75
CA VAL A 269 -21.50 -10.38 -25.06
C VAL A 269 -22.42 -11.50 -25.54
N GLY A 270 -23.34 -11.95 -24.66
CA GLY A 270 -24.59 -12.62 -25.02
C GLY A 270 -25.74 -12.31 -24.04
N VAL A 271 -26.79 -11.62 -24.50
CA VAL A 271 -28.09 -11.38 -23.80
C VAL A 271 -28.97 -12.65 -23.94
N PRO A 272 -29.95 -13.01 -23.06
CA PRO A 272 -31.30 -12.38 -23.02
C PRO A 272 -31.91 -12.00 -21.63
N MET A 273 -33.11 -11.39 -21.70
CA MET A 273 -34.03 -10.92 -20.64
C MET A 273 -34.65 -12.01 -19.74
N PHE A 274 -35.08 -11.67 -18.51
CA PHE A 274 -36.29 -12.21 -17.85
C PHE A 274 -36.89 -11.22 -16.83
N ALA A 275 -38.13 -11.48 -16.36
CA ALA A 275 -39.06 -10.48 -15.81
C ALA A 275 -39.28 -10.54 -14.27
N ASP A 276 -40.00 -9.53 -13.74
CA ASP A 276 -40.35 -9.32 -12.34
C ASP A 276 -41.28 -10.39 -11.72
N GLN A 277 -41.18 -10.57 -10.39
CA GLN A 277 -42.35 -10.56 -9.51
C GLN A 277 -42.01 -10.33 -8.00
N HIS A 278 -42.45 -9.15 -7.51
CA HIS A 278 -43.10 -8.83 -6.22
C HIS A 278 -42.56 -9.22 -4.82
N ASP A 279 -42.66 -8.20 -3.92
CA ASP A 279 -43.04 -8.23 -2.50
C ASP A 279 -42.11 -8.94 -1.47
N ASN A 280 -41.99 -8.54 -0.18
CA ASN A 280 -42.59 -7.46 0.61
C ASN A 280 -41.75 -7.22 1.89
N ILE A 281 -41.34 -5.98 2.25
CA ILE A 281 -41.14 -5.56 3.66
C ILE A 281 -41.42 -4.05 3.78
N ALA A 282 -42.65 -3.70 4.16
CA ALA A 282 -43.11 -2.31 4.34
C ALA A 282 -43.52 -1.98 5.79
N HIS A 283 -42.81 -2.50 6.80
CA HIS A 283 -43.16 -2.30 8.22
C HIS A 283 -41.97 -1.98 9.13
N MET A 284 -41.66 -0.69 9.30
CA MET A 284 -41.04 -0.13 10.52
C MET A 284 -41.31 1.39 10.58
N LYS A 285 -41.61 1.93 11.78
CA LYS A 285 -42.21 3.28 11.92
C LYS A 285 -41.15 4.40 11.96
N PRO A 286 -41.47 5.64 11.51
CA PRO A 286 -40.47 6.71 11.37
C PRO A 286 -39.76 7.14 12.66
N LYS A 287 -40.40 7.01 13.82
CA LYS A 287 -39.85 7.52 15.10
C LYS A 287 -38.63 6.74 15.62
N GLU A 288 -38.41 5.50 15.17
CA GLU A 288 -37.25 4.68 15.59
C GLU A 288 -35.96 5.06 14.85
N ARG A 289 -36.04 5.72 13.68
CA ARG A 289 -34.85 6.14 12.91
C ARG A 289 -34.07 7.29 13.55
N LEU A 290 -34.74 8.18 14.30
CA LEU A 290 -34.11 9.39 14.84
C LEU A 290 -33.35 9.18 16.17
N TRP A 291 -33.66 8.13 16.93
CA TRP A 291 -32.95 7.86 18.20
C TRP A 291 -31.56 7.24 18.00
N SER A 292 -31.38 6.41 16.96
CA SER A 292 -30.08 5.76 16.66
C SER A 292 -28.96 6.74 16.29
N TYR A 293 -29.27 7.87 15.66
CA TYR A 293 -28.24 8.82 15.21
C TYR A 293 -27.71 9.76 16.31
N LYS A 294 -28.53 10.11 17.31
CA LYS A 294 -28.13 11.08 18.35
C LYS A 294 -27.26 10.48 19.45
N GLU A 295 -27.57 9.27 19.90
CA GLU A 295 -26.77 8.61 20.96
C GLU A 295 -25.39 8.14 20.44
N ASN A 296 -25.30 7.71 19.18
CA ASN A 296 -24.02 7.35 18.56
C ASN A 296 -23.12 8.58 18.34
N ALA A 297 -23.67 9.71 17.91
CA ALA A 297 -22.90 10.95 17.75
C ALA A 297 -22.33 11.46 19.09
N LEU A 298 -23.10 11.36 20.18
CA LEU A 298 -22.64 11.77 21.51
C LEU A 298 -21.59 10.80 22.09
N ARG A 299 -21.73 9.48 21.91
CA ARG A 299 -20.70 8.50 22.33
C ARG A 299 -19.40 8.59 21.54
N LEU A 300 -19.43 9.02 20.28
CA LEU A 300 -18.20 9.22 19.49
C LEU A 300 -17.38 10.43 19.96
N SER A 301 -18.04 11.46 20.51
CA SER A 301 -17.36 12.71 20.92
C SER A 301 -16.35 12.52 22.06
N SER A 302 -16.52 11.52 22.93
CA SER A 302 -15.61 11.24 24.05
C SER A 302 -14.43 10.33 23.72
N ILE A 303 -14.26 9.90 22.47
CA ILE A 303 -13.23 8.93 22.04
C ILE A 303 -12.03 9.64 21.35
N HIS A 304 -12.13 10.94 21.08
CA HIS A 304 -11.22 11.66 20.19
C HIS A 304 -9.87 12.12 20.78
N HIS A 305 -9.51 11.76 22.03
CA HIS A 305 -8.24 12.20 22.61
C HIS A 305 -7.00 11.41 22.17
N ASP A 306 -7.15 10.17 21.66
CA ASP A 306 -6.01 9.27 21.40
C ASP A 306 -5.73 8.97 19.90
N GLN A 307 -6.29 9.74 18.97
CA GLN A 307 -5.87 9.67 17.56
C GLN A 307 -4.56 10.45 17.37
N PRO A 308 -3.46 9.85 16.89
CA PRO A 308 -2.16 10.53 16.81
C PRO A 308 -2.15 11.72 15.84
N VAL A 309 -3.08 11.76 14.88
CA VAL A 309 -3.38 12.92 14.03
C VAL A 309 -4.90 12.95 13.75
N LYS A 310 -5.54 14.11 13.93
CA LYS A 310 -6.98 14.29 13.68
C LYS A 310 -7.30 14.09 12.18
N PRO A 311 -8.53 13.65 11.80
CA PRO A 311 -8.88 13.43 10.39
C PRO A 311 -8.67 14.65 9.49
N LEU A 312 -8.99 15.86 9.98
CA LEU A 312 -8.80 17.12 9.27
C LEU A 312 -7.30 17.42 9.04
N ASP A 313 -6.49 17.33 10.10
CA ASP A 313 -5.04 17.52 10.01
C ASP A 313 -4.38 16.52 9.04
N ARG A 314 -4.92 15.29 8.94
CA ARG A 314 -4.47 14.27 7.98
C ARG A 314 -4.83 14.62 6.53
N ALA A 315 -6.03 15.17 6.29
CA ALA A 315 -6.43 15.61 4.95
C ALA A 315 -5.57 16.79 4.48
N VAL A 316 -5.37 17.79 5.35
CA VAL A 316 -4.51 18.95 5.09
C VAL A 316 -3.06 18.51 4.89
N PHE A 317 -2.55 17.59 5.72
CA PHE A 317 -1.20 17.02 5.54
C PHE A 317 -1.00 16.43 4.13
N TRP A 318 -1.97 15.74 3.54
CA TRP A 318 -1.82 15.17 2.20
C TRP A 318 -1.83 16.22 1.09
N ILE A 319 -2.61 17.30 1.23
CA ILE A 319 -2.60 18.43 0.27
C ILE A 319 -1.27 19.15 0.34
N GLU A 320 -0.85 19.54 1.55
CA GLU A 320 0.47 20.10 1.77
C GLU A 320 1.55 19.15 1.24
N PHE A 321 1.49 17.86 1.58
CA PHE A 321 2.40 16.83 1.09
C PHE A 321 2.51 16.95 -0.42
N VAL A 322 1.43 16.92 -1.21
CA VAL A 322 1.49 17.08 -2.67
C VAL A 322 2.10 18.42 -3.13
N MET A 323 1.84 19.55 -2.45
CA MET A 323 2.46 20.85 -2.77
C MET A 323 3.98 20.83 -2.61
N ARG A 324 4.45 20.46 -1.41
CA ARG A 324 5.89 20.21 -1.20
C ARG A 324 6.37 19.10 -2.13
N HIS A 325 5.48 18.16 -2.49
CA HIS A 325 5.74 17.02 -3.36
C HIS A 325 5.70 17.31 -4.90
N LYS A 326 5.77 18.59 -5.32
CA LYS A 326 5.70 19.04 -6.72
C LYS A 326 7.00 18.84 -7.53
N GLY A 327 6.86 18.50 -8.81
CA GLY A 327 7.96 18.50 -9.79
C GLY A 327 8.67 17.15 -9.97
N ALA A 328 8.54 16.22 -9.03
CA ALA A 328 8.87 14.84 -9.31
C ALA A 328 7.73 14.15 -10.06
N LYS A 329 7.99 13.72 -11.29
CA LYS A 329 7.06 12.91 -12.09
C LYS A 329 6.69 11.57 -11.42
N HIS A 330 7.36 11.22 -10.32
CA HIS A 330 6.90 10.31 -9.26
C HIS A 330 7.12 10.94 -7.85
N LEU A 331 6.18 11.83 -7.44
CA LEU A 331 5.82 12.40 -6.11
C LEU A 331 6.97 12.85 -5.13
N ARG A 332 7.24 14.18 -4.94
CA ARG A 332 8.38 14.71 -4.10
C ARG A 332 8.72 16.22 -3.95
N PRO A 333 9.26 16.76 -2.80
CA PRO A 333 8.96 16.52 -1.35
C PRO A 333 9.07 17.67 -0.28
N ALA A 334 8.76 17.32 0.99
CA ALA A 334 9.30 17.80 2.31
C ALA A 334 8.92 19.22 2.85
N ALA A 335 8.69 19.47 4.16
CA ALA A 335 8.38 18.69 5.39
C ALA A 335 7.96 19.68 6.53
N HIS A 336 7.64 19.29 7.80
CA HIS A 336 7.97 20.03 9.05
C HIS A 336 7.71 19.26 10.39
N ASN A 337 8.37 19.67 11.49
CA ASN A 337 8.50 18.94 12.78
C ASN A 337 7.38 19.19 13.81
N LEU A 338 7.09 18.21 14.69
CA LEU A 338 6.64 18.40 16.09
C LEU A 338 6.73 17.08 16.93
N THR A 339 6.66 17.18 18.27
CA THR A 339 6.82 16.12 19.30
C THR A 339 6.25 16.62 20.66
N TRP A 340 5.87 15.85 21.70
CA TRP A 340 6.02 14.42 22.12
C TRP A 340 4.76 13.94 22.89
N PHE A 341 4.65 12.64 23.21
CA PHE A 341 3.78 12.12 24.29
C PHE A 341 4.47 11.04 25.16
N GLN A 342 3.91 10.77 26.34
CA GLN A 342 4.47 9.93 27.41
C GLN A 342 3.51 8.76 27.71
N TYR A 343 4.01 7.52 27.80
CA TYR A 343 3.16 6.32 27.89
C TYR A 343 2.89 5.84 29.32
N HIS A 344 1.71 5.24 29.51
CA HIS A 344 1.30 4.55 30.75
C HIS A 344 1.60 3.04 30.73
N SER A 345 1.44 2.39 31.88
CA SER A 345 1.82 1.00 32.11
C SER A 345 0.83 0.00 31.49
N LEU A 346 1.27 -0.74 30.46
CA LEU A 346 0.52 -1.82 29.82
C LEU A 346 1.37 -3.09 29.69
N ASP A 347 0.74 -4.26 29.54
CA ASP A 347 1.41 -5.57 29.51
C ASP A 347 1.15 -6.30 28.18
N VAL A 348 2.22 -6.85 27.58
CA VAL A 348 2.27 -7.35 26.20
C VAL A 348 3.19 -8.58 26.17
N VAL A 349 2.88 -9.58 25.33
CA VAL A 349 3.73 -10.77 25.12
C VAL A 349 4.12 -10.96 23.66
N SER A 350 5.40 -11.24 23.39
CA SER A 350 5.92 -11.61 22.06
C SER A 350 6.32 -13.09 21.96
N THR A 351 6.22 -13.67 20.75
CA THR A 351 6.97 -14.88 20.36
C THR A 351 7.90 -14.56 19.18
N ASP A 352 9.20 -14.52 19.45
CA ASP A 352 10.25 -14.31 18.44
C ASP A 352 11.23 -15.49 18.40
N PHE A 353 11.58 -15.90 17.18
CA PHE A 353 12.46 -17.05 16.94
C PHE A 353 13.77 -16.70 16.19
N ILE A 354 13.84 -15.58 15.44
CA ILE A 354 14.96 -15.34 14.51
C ILE A 354 15.51 -13.89 14.55
N SER A 355 16.66 -13.71 15.20
CA SER A 355 17.65 -12.65 14.89
C SER A 355 17.28 -11.18 15.14
N ASN A 356 18.31 -10.33 15.14
CA ASN A 356 18.23 -8.89 15.35
C ASN A 356 17.32 -8.14 14.37
N THR A 357 16.99 -8.72 13.20
CA THR A 357 16.13 -8.09 12.19
C THR A 357 14.64 -8.16 12.56
N HIS A 358 14.24 -9.21 13.28
CA HIS A 358 12.86 -9.42 13.72
C HIS A 358 12.63 -8.78 15.09
N LEU A 359 13.66 -8.82 15.96
CA LEU A 359 13.64 -8.29 17.33
C LEU A 359 13.48 -6.75 17.44
N SER A 360 13.53 -5.98 16.35
CA SER A 360 13.64 -4.51 16.39
C SER A 360 12.39 -3.75 16.86
N ILE A 361 11.26 -4.43 17.07
CA ILE A 361 10.02 -3.86 17.60
C ILE A 361 9.96 -3.96 19.14
N PHE A 362 10.71 -4.87 19.74
CA PHE A 362 10.40 -5.43 21.05
C PHE A 362 11.11 -4.72 22.21
N ASP A 363 10.80 -3.43 22.38
CA ASP A 363 10.88 -2.71 23.67
C ASP A 363 9.58 -2.93 24.50
N ALA A 364 8.90 -4.09 24.34
CA ALA A 364 7.63 -4.44 24.98
C ALA A 364 7.80 -5.35 26.22
N LYS A 365 7.14 -5.00 27.34
CA LYS A 365 7.45 -5.50 28.70
C LYS A 365 7.53 -7.02 28.96
N ALA A 366 7.11 -7.91 28.06
CA ALA A 366 7.39 -9.33 28.19
C ALA A 366 7.58 -10.02 26.82
N GLY A 367 8.43 -11.04 26.79
CA GLY A 367 8.70 -11.85 25.60
C GLY A 367 9.00 -13.30 25.94
N ILE A 368 8.42 -14.23 25.19
CA ILE A 368 8.72 -15.65 25.27
C ILE A 368 9.87 -15.93 24.31
N ALA A 369 11.04 -16.26 24.87
CA ALA A 369 12.26 -16.53 24.13
C ALA A 369 12.48 -18.04 24.00
N LEU A 370 12.18 -18.62 22.84
CA LEU A 370 12.21 -20.07 22.66
C LEU A 370 13.61 -20.69 22.45
N ASN A 371 14.68 -19.87 22.36
CA ASN A 371 16.06 -20.39 22.27
C ASN A 371 17.09 -19.50 22.98
N ASP A 372 17.48 -19.94 24.18
CA ASP A 372 18.47 -19.36 25.09
C ASP A 372 19.84 -19.01 24.45
N LYS A 373 20.33 -19.82 23.50
CA LYS A 373 21.64 -19.58 22.86
C LYS A 373 21.55 -18.74 21.60
N PHE A 374 20.46 -18.87 20.83
CA PHE A 374 20.27 -18.12 19.58
C PHE A 374 20.25 -16.61 19.85
N VAL A 375 19.60 -16.21 20.94
CA VAL A 375 19.55 -14.80 21.37
C VAL A 375 20.87 -14.35 22.03
N LYS A 376 21.50 -15.17 22.88
CA LYS A 376 22.82 -14.85 23.47
C LYS A 376 23.95 -14.71 22.43
N ARG A 377 23.91 -15.45 21.32
CA ARG A 377 24.83 -15.24 20.17
C ARG A 377 24.46 -14.03 19.30
N GLN A 378 23.26 -13.46 19.44
CA GLN A 378 22.74 -12.36 18.61
C GLN A 378 22.02 -11.26 19.40
N LEU A 379 22.69 -10.72 20.41
CA LEU A 379 22.56 -9.33 20.93
C LEU A 379 21.55 -9.00 22.04
N ILE A 380 20.72 -9.91 22.56
CA ILE A 380 20.06 -9.68 23.86
C ILE A 380 20.71 -10.52 24.97
N ASP A 381 21.23 -9.82 25.97
CA ASP A 381 21.82 -10.39 27.17
C ASP A 381 20.79 -10.31 28.31
N TYR A 382 19.98 -11.35 28.44
CA TYR A 382 18.95 -11.48 29.48
C TYR A 382 19.50 -11.49 30.92
N SER A 383 20.82 -11.53 31.12
CA SER A 383 21.44 -11.36 32.45
C SER A 383 21.60 -9.90 32.86
N LYS A 384 21.40 -8.94 31.94
CA LYS A 384 21.39 -7.51 32.22
C LYS A 384 19.98 -7.02 32.58
N PRO A 385 19.85 -5.99 33.43
CA PRO A 385 18.57 -5.37 33.73
C PRO A 385 17.88 -4.88 32.45
N SER A 386 16.67 -5.36 32.23
CA SER A 386 15.81 -5.03 31.09
C SER A 386 14.43 -4.65 31.64
N PRO A 387 13.70 -3.69 31.02
CA PRO A 387 12.28 -3.48 31.32
C PRO A 387 11.38 -4.62 30.82
N LEU A 388 11.97 -5.62 30.17
CA LEU A 388 11.30 -6.74 29.50
C LEU A 388 11.49 -8.03 30.32
N ASN A 389 10.39 -8.68 30.70
CA ASN A 389 10.37 -9.98 31.35
C ASN A 389 10.53 -11.09 30.29
N PHE A 390 11.63 -11.84 30.35
CA PHE A 390 11.90 -12.92 29.42
C PHE A 390 11.56 -14.29 30.01
N GLU A 391 10.63 -14.99 29.37
CA GLU A 391 10.37 -16.41 29.64
C GLU A 391 11.16 -17.26 28.64
N VAL A 392 12.26 -17.84 29.12
CA VAL A 392 13.07 -18.75 28.31
C VAL A 392 12.41 -20.12 28.31
N LEU A 393 11.96 -20.58 27.15
CA LEU A 393 11.56 -21.97 27.02
C LEU A 393 12.79 -22.84 26.92
N HIS A 394 12.81 -23.88 27.75
CA HIS A 394 13.76 -24.98 27.68
C HIS A 394 13.04 -26.15 26.99
N PRO A 395 12.94 -26.17 25.66
CA PRO A 395 12.42 -27.35 24.97
C PRO A 395 13.34 -28.54 25.28
N GLU A 396 12.79 -29.75 25.29
CA GLU A 396 13.57 -31.00 25.31
C GLU A 396 14.34 -31.25 23.99
N TYR A 397 14.38 -30.25 23.10
CA TYR A 397 15.08 -30.23 21.84
C TYR A 397 16.58 -29.96 22.05
N PRO A 398 17.49 -30.83 21.58
CA PRO A 398 18.93 -30.65 21.77
C PRO A 398 19.43 -29.35 21.13
N LYS A 399 20.03 -28.45 21.92
CA LYS A 399 20.60 -27.17 21.43
C LYS A 399 21.59 -27.37 20.25
N GLU A 400 22.33 -28.48 20.22
CA GLU A 400 23.23 -28.83 19.12
C GLU A 400 22.52 -29.08 17.78
N LEU A 401 21.28 -29.57 17.80
CA LEU A 401 20.54 -29.91 16.58
C LEU A 401 20.09 -28.63 15.85
N ALA A 402 19.67 -27.60 16.59
CA ALA A 402 19.34 -26.29 16.04
C ALA A 402 20.59 -25.57 15.49
N GLU A 403 21.73 -25.64 16.21
CA GLU A 403 23.00 -25.09 15.74
C GLU A 403 23.44 -25.78 14.42
N LYS A 404 23.39 -27.12 14.35
CA LYS A 404 23.69 -27.89 13.13
C LYS A 404 22.73 -27.57 11.97
N ALA A 405 21.43 -27.42 12.23
CA ALA A 405 20.45 -27.08 11.19
C ALA A 405 20.72 -25.68 10.60
N GLN A 406 21.09 -24.70 11.43
CA GLN A 406 21.46 -23.36 10.96
C GLN A 406 22.75 -23.37 10.14
N ASP A 407 23.80 -24.05 10.61
CA ASP A 407 25.08 -24.11 9.90
C ASP A 407 24.92 -24.85 8.57
N LYS A 408 24.15 -25.95 8.53
CA LYS A 408 23.77 -26.67 7.30
C LYS A 408 22.95 -25.80 6.34
N PHE A 409 21.98 -25.02 6.84
CA PHE A 409 21.21 -24.08 6.01
C PHE A 409 22.10 -23.03 5.35
N LEU A 410 23.05 -22.45 6.09
CA LEU A 410 24.00 -21.47 5.57
C LEU A 410 24.98 -22.10 4.57
N ASP A 411 25.50 -23.29 4.86
CA ASP A 411 26.38 -24.03 3.95
C ASP A 411 25.68 -24.36 2.63
N VAL A 412 24.48 -24.92 2.68
CA VAL A 412 23.67 -25.20 1.49
C VAL A 412 23.45 -23.92 0.68
N ILE A 413 23.02 -22.83 1.31
CA ILE A 413 22.71 -21.59 0.59
C ILE A 413 23.93 -20.93 -0.04
N LEU A 414 25.06 -20.91 0.66
CA LEU A 414 26.25 -20.18 0.23
C LEU A 414 27.16 -21.01 -0.69
N ASN A 415 27.17 -22.35 -0.52
CA ASN A 415 28.11 -23.25 -1.17
C ASN A 415 27.44 -24.30 -2.10
N ASP A 416 26.32 -24.92 -1.73
CA ASP A 416 25.63 -25.90 -2.60
C ASP A 416 24.88 -25.19 -3.74
N LEU A 417 23.89 -24.36 -3.40
CA LEU A 417 22.89 -23.84 -4.35
C LEU A 417 23.46 -23.09 -5.56
N PRO A 418 24.51 -22.25 -5.43
CA PRO A 418 25.08 -21.52 -6.58
C PRO A 418 25.74 -22.44 -7.62
N ASN A 419 26.12 -23.66 -7.22
CA ASN A 419 26.78 -24.65 -8.07
C ASN A 419 25.81 -25.68 -8.67
N LEU A 420 24.52 -25.60 -8.33
CA LEU A 420 23.48 -26.52 -8.80
C LEU A 420 22.69 -25.92 -9.98
N ALA A 421 22.23 -26.80 -10.88
CA ALA A 421 21.27 -26.41 -11.91
C ALA A 421 19.93 -25.98 -11.25
N PRO A 422 19.19 -25.00 -11.78
CA PRO A 422 18.07 -24.37 -11.07
C PRO A 422 17.04 -25.34 -10.47
N TRP A 423 16.67 -26.41 -11.17
CA TRP A 423 15.73 -27.42 -10.65
C TRP A 423 16.31 -28.21 -9.47
N ARG A 424 17.62 -28.50 -9.46
CA ARG A 424 18.31 -29.14 -8.34
C ARG A 424 18.44 -28.19 -7.16
N SER A 425 18.68 -26.90 -7.42
CA SER A 425 18.67 -25.86 -6.38
C SER A 425 17.29 -25.78 -5.72
N THR A 426 16.19 -25.86 -6.48
CA THR A 426 14.82 -25.93 -5.94
C THR A 426 14.58 -27.18 -5.10
N VAL A 427 14.97 -28.37 -5.59
CA VAL A 427 14.83 -29.62 -4.81
C VAL A 427 15.64 -29.55 -3.51
N ARG A 428 16.89 -29.07 -3.58
CA ARG A 428 17.78 -28.94 -2.42
C ARG A 428 17.28 -27.92 -1.40
N LEU A 429 16.73 -26.80 -1.86
CA LEU A 429 16.03 -25.85 -0.99
C LEU A 429 14.82 -26.50 -0.31
N ASN A 430 14.01 -27.26 -1.06
CA ASN A 430 12.85 -27.94 -0.53
C ASN A 430 13.21 -28.93 0.59
N GLU A 431 14.24 -29.77 0.40
CA GLU A 431 14.78 -30.65 1.46
C GLU A 431 15.09 -29.88 2.75
N VAL A 432 15.76 -28.74 2.64
CA VAL A 432 16.12 -27.93 3.81
C VAL A 432 14.90 -27.25 4.45
N PHE A 433 13.90 -26.82 3.67
CA PHE A 433 12.65 -26.31 4.22
C PHE A 433 11.87 -27.38 4.99
N ILE A 434 11.87 -28.63 4.52
CA ILE A 434 11.28 -29.77 5.24
C ILE A 434 11.92 -29.91 6.63
N GLU A 435 13.25 -30.06 6.69
CA GLU A 435 13.98 -30.25 7.95
C GLU A 435 13.79 -29.08 8.94
N VAL A 436 13.74 -27.85 8.42
CA VAL A 436 13.44 -26.66 9.23
C VAL A 436 12.02 -26.70 9.75
N THR A 437 11.01 -26.95 8.90
CA THR A 437 9.59 -27.00 9.28
C THR A 437 9.29 -28.10 10.31
N GLU A 438 9.89 -29.28 10.19
CA GLU A 438 9.80 -30.34 11.22
C GLU A 438 10.40 -29.91 12.57
N SER A 439 11.54 -29.18 12.53
CA SER A 439 12.16 -28.62 13.73
C SER A 439 11.30 -27.51 14.36
N VAL A 440 10.62 -26.68 13.56
CA VAL A 440 9.66 -25.68 14.06
C VAL A 440 8.45 -26.36 14.72
N LYS A 441 7.90 -27.41 14.10
CA LYS A 441 6.76 -28.16 14.66
C LYS A 441 7.12 -28.76 16.01
N THR A 442 8.26 -29.43 16.12
CA THR A 442 8.75 -30.02 17.39
C THR A 442 8.87 -28.95 18.48
N LEU A 443 9.38 -27.76 18.13
CA LEU A 443 9.48 -26.64 19.05
C LEU A 443 8.09 -26.10 19.46
N CYS A 444 7.14 -26.02 18.53
CA CYS A 444 5.77 -25.61 18.82
C CYS A 444 5.03 -26.62 19.70
N GLU A 445 5.16 -27.92 19.44
CA GLU A 445 4.64 -29.02 20.28
C GLU A 445 5.14 -28.88 21.72
N SER A 446 6.44 -28.63 21.90
CA SER A 446 7.05 -28.44 23.23
C SER A 446 6.55 -27.21 23.98
N ALA A 447 5.97 -26.23 23.29
CA ALA A 447 5.32 -25.06 23.90
C ALA A 447 3.83 -25.33 24.17
N VAL A 448 3.09 -25.77 23.14
CA VAL A 448 1.64 -25.99 23.17
C VAL A 448 1.22 -27.10 24.13
N TYR A 449 1.95 -28.22 24.18
CA TYR A 449 1.63 -29.33 25.07
C TYR A 449 2.24 -29.21 26.47
N ASN A 450 3.07 -28.20 26.73
CA ASN A 450 3.59 -27.91 28.06
C ASN A 450 2.49 -27.25 28.91
N GLN A 451 1.73 -28.09 29.62
CA GLN A 451 0.62 -27.62 30.45
C GLN A 451 1.05 -26.65 31.56
N THR A 452 2.28 -26.73 32.06
CA THR A 452 2.79 -25.80 33.08
C THR A 452 2.97 -24.41 32.49
N LEU A 453 3.56 -24.33 31.29
CA LEU A 453 3.66 -23.08 30.53
C LEU A 453 2.27 -22.54 30.17
N MET A 454 1.41 -23.35 29.53
CA MET A 454 0.11 -22.87 29.05
C MET A 454 -0.79 -22.39 30.21
N ARG A 455 -0.79 -23.09 31.36
CA ARG A 455 -1.49 -22.61 32.57
C ARG A 455 -0.91 -21.32 33.13
N LYS A 456 0.41 -21.13 33.07
CA LYS A 456 1.08 -19.88 33.47
C LYS A 456 0.68 -18.72 32.54
N LEU A 457 0.73 -18.93 31.22
CA LEU A 457 0.37 -17.93 30.22
C LEU A 457 -1.11 -17.54 30.30
N GLN A 458 -2.02 -18.50 30.53
CA GLN A 458 -3.44 -18.22 30.84
C GLN A 458 -3.58 -17.42 32.14
N GLY A 459 -2.85 -17.79 33.19
CA GLY A 459 -2.90 -17.12 34.50
C GLY A 459 -2.48 -15.64 34.47
N THR A 460 -1.59 -15.26 33.54
CA THR A 460 -1.15 -13.85 33.38
C THR A 460 -2.21 -12.94 32.75
N ASN A 461 -3.17 -13.48 31.99
CA ASN A 461 -4.22 -12.70 31.29
C ASN A 461 -3.67 -11.57 30.39
N TYR A 462 -2.78 -11.88 29.46
CA TYR A 462 -2.25 -10.88 28.50
C TYR A 462 -3.36 -10.26 27.61
N ASP A 463 -3.32 -8.95 27.42
CA ASP A 463 -4.30 -8.21 26.59
C ASP A 463 -4.09 -8.40 25.08
N VAL A 464 -2.85 -8.58 24.63
CA VAL A 464 -2.49 -8.75 23.21
C VAL A 464 -1.20 -9.55 23.05
N MET A 465 -1.13 -10.33 21.98
CA MET A 465 0.06 -11.09 21.57
C MET A 465 0.67 -10.53 20.28
N LEU A 466 1.99 -10.36 20.26
CA LEU A 466 2.77 -9.94 19.09
C LEU A 466 3.50 -11.15 18.51
N ILE A 467 3.38 -11.37 17.21
CA ILE A 467 3.89 -12.60 16.56
C ILE A 467 4.59 -12.23 15.26
N ASP A 468 5.79 -12.76 15.03
CA ASP A 468 6.37 -12.81 13.70
C ASP A 468 5.92 -14.10 12.98
N PRO A 469 5.05 -14.02 11.95
CA PRO A 469 4.44 -15.21 11.36
C PRO A 469 5.36 -15.94 10.37
N VAL A 470 6.65 -15.59 10.27
CA VAL A 470 7.61 -16.33 9.43
C VAL A 470 7.65 -17.80 9.87
N MET A 471 7.69 -18.07 11.18
CA MET A 471 7.60 -19.41 11.77
C MET A 471 6.21 -19.60 12.42
N PRO A 472 5.38 -20.54 11.93
CA PRO A 472 4.08 -20.82 12.54
C PRO A 472 4.21 -21.36 13.96
N CYS A 473 3.52 -20.75 14.92
CA CYS A 473 3.20 -21.31 16.25
C CYS A 473 2.47 -20.27 17.12
N GLY A 474 2.91 -19.01 17.08
CA GLY A 474 2.43 -17.96 17.97
C GLY A 474 0.93 -17.70 17.81
N GLU A 475 0.40 -17.84 16.59
CA GLU A 475 -1.01 -17.70 16.26
C GLU A 475 -1.88 -18.85 16.81
N LEU A 476 -1.31 -20.07 16.89
CA LEU A 476 -1.96 -21.21 17.54
C LEU A 476 -1.97 -21.04 19.06
N VAL A 477 -0.87 -20.55 19.64
CA VAL A 477 -0.81 -20.19 21.07
C VAL A 477 -1.82 -19.08 21.38
N ALA A 478 -1.92 -18.04 20.55
CA ALA A 478 -2.91 -16.97 20.72
C ALA A 478 -4.36 -17.48 20.69
N GLU A 479 -4.70 -18.39 19.74
CA GLU A 479 -6.02 -19.03 19.68
C GLU A 479 -6.30 -19.89 20.93
N LEU A 480 -5.32 -20.68 21.41
CA LEU A 480 -5.44 -21.51 22.62
C LEU A 480 -5.56 -20.69 23.92
N LEU A 481 -4.93 -19.52 23.97
CA LEU A 481 -5.06 -18.56 25.07
C LEU A 481 -6.31 -17.66 24.94
N ALA A 482 -6.99 -17.68 23.79
CA ALA A 482 -8.06 -16.76 23.41
C ALA A 482 -7.67 -15.26 23.46
N VAL A 483 -6.40 -14.95 23.18
CA VAL A 483 -5.82 -13.59 23.21
C VAL A 483 -5.81 -13.00 21.79
N PRO A 484 -6.28 -11.76 21.55
CA PRO A 484 -6.18 -11.12 20.24
C PRO A 484 -4.71 -10.85 19.89
N PHE A 485 -4.37 -10.90 18.60
CA PHE A 485 -2.97 -10.81 18.19
C PHE A 485 -2.72 -9.92 16.98
N VAL A 486 -1.50 -9.37 16.95
CA VAL A 486 -0.97 -8.52 15.89
C VAL A 486 0.24 -9.20 15.27
N LEU A 487 0.25 -9.32 13.94
CA LEU A 487 1.37 -9.90 13.21
C LEU A 487 2.38 -8.82 12.83
N THR A 488 3.67 -9.06 13.04
CA THR A 488 4.77 -8.25 12.52
C THR A 488 5.51 -9.02 11.42
N LEU A 489 5.36 -8.59 10.17
CA LEU A 489 5.90 -9.33 9.01
C LEU A 489 6.74 -8.43 8.11
N ARG A 490 7.93 -8.89 7.71
CA ARG A 490 8.68 -8.28 6.60
C ARG A 490 8.20 -8.80 5.24
N VAL A 491 8.16 -10.12 5.10
CA VAL A 491 8.00 -10.83 3.82
C VAL A 491 7.64 -12.29 4.15
N SER A 492 6.84 -12.95 3.32
CA SER A 492 6.75 -14.41 3.32
C SER A 492 7.20 -14.98 1.98
N MET A 493 7.48 -16.28 1.90
CA MET A 493 7.87 -16.91 0.63
C MET A 493 6.81 -16.65 -0.44
N GLY A 494 7.21 -15.95 -1.52
CA GLY A 494 6.32 -15.51 -2.60
C GLY A 494 5.17 -14.57 -2.18
N GLY A 495 5.13 -14.07 -0.94
CA GLY A 495 4.00 -13.32 -0.37
C GLY A 495 2.77 -14.16 -0.04
N MET A 496 2.90 -15.48 0.13
CA MET A 496 1.79 -16.40 0.32
C MET A 496 0.98 -16.15 1.61
N LYS A 497 1.61 -15.80 2.73
CA LYS A 497 0.90 -15.56 4.00
C LYS A 497 0.04 -14.30 3.92
N GLU A 498 0.57 -13.22 3.35
CA GLU A 498 -0.18 -11.99 3.09
C GLU A 498 -1.34 -12.23 2.09
N LYS A 499 -1.06 -12.90 0.98
CA LYS A 499 -2.02 -13.15 -0.12
C LYS A 499 -3.16 -14.09 0.29
N HIS A 500 -2.84 -15.27 0.83
CA HIS A 500 -3.83 -16.34 1.05
C HIS A 500 -4.48 -16.30 2.43
N CYS A 501 -3.68 -16.11 3.49
CA CYS A 501 -4.20 -16.06 4.85
C CYS A 501 -4.74 -14.66 5.17
N GLY A 502 -3.97 -13.62 4.82
CA GLY A 502 -4.32 -12.21 5.01
C GLY A 502 -5.24 -11.58 3.96
N LYS A 503 -5.52 -12.29 2.84
CA LYS A 503 -6.36 -11.83 1.71
C LYS A 503 -5.88 -10.53 1.02
N LEU A 504 -4.59 -10.19 1.15
CA LEU A 504 -4.02 -8.99 0.54
C LEU A 504 -4.04 -9.09 -1.01
N PRO A 505 -4.54 -8.07 -1.74
CA PRO A 505 -4.55 -8.11 -3.20
C PRO A 505 -3.14 -8.08 -3.83
N THR A 506 -2.76 -9.14 -4.56
CA THR A 506 -1.47 -9.25 -5.26
C THR A 506 -1.65 -9.50 -6.77
N PRO A 507 -2.13 -8.52 -7.56
CA PRO A 507 -2.31 -8.70 -9.01
C PRO A 507 -0.95 -8.89 -9.74
N PRO A 508 -0.69 -10.06 -10.36
CA PRO A 508 0.63 -10.40 -10.91
C PRO A 508 1.02 -9.62 -12.17
N SER A 509 0.11 -8.77 -12.68
CA SER A 509 0.37 -7.87 -13.82
C SER A 509 1.30 -6.70 -13.48
N TYR A 510 1.38 -6.29 -12.22
CA TYR A 510 2.27 -5.20 -11.77
C TYR A 510 2.80 -5.36 -10.34
N VAL A 511 2.24 -6.23 -9.49
CA VAL A 511 2.84 -6.55 -8.20
C VAL A 511 3.86 -7.69 -8.41
N PRO A 512 5.17 -7.44 -8.22
CA PRO A 512 6.17 -8.50 -8.31
C PRO A 512 5.97 -9.52 -7.18
N VAL A 513 6.18 -10.80 -7.48
CA VAL A 513 6.28 -11.86 -6.48
C VAL A 513 7.53 -11.58 -5.64
N GLN A 514 7.35 -11.52 -4.32
CA GLN A 514 8.42 -11.26 -3.36
C GLN A 514 9.57 -12.28 -3.52
N MET A 515 10.81 -11.81 -3.32
CA MET A 515 12.05 -12.59 -3.44
C MET A 515 12.45 -13.00 -4.87
N VAL A 516 11.83 -12.42 -5.91
CA VAL A 516 12.19 -12.70 -7.32
C VAL A 516 13.09 -11.62 -7.93
N GLY A 517 13.20 -10.44 -7.31
CA GLY A 517 13.99 -9.32 -7.83
C GLY A 517 13.37 -8.64 -9.07
N LEU A 518 12.05 -8.77 -9.25
CA LEU A 518 11.28 -8.03 -10.24
C LEU A 518 10.80 -6.69 -9.65
N THR A 519 10.40 -5.75 -10.52
CA THR A 519 9.89 -4.44 -10.12
C THR A 519 8.41 -4.28 -10.50
N ASP A 520 7.79 -3.16 -10.13
CA ASP A 520 6.45 -2.77 -10.63
C ASP A 520 6.42 -2.53 -12.16
N ARG A 521 7.58 -2.29 -12.77
CA ARG A 521 7.77 -2.13 -14.21
C ARG A 521 8.30 -3.40 -14.83
N MET A 522 7.40 -4.19 -15.41
CA MET A 522 7.72 -5.46 -16.07
C MET A 522 7.37 -5.42 -17.56
N THR A 523 8.30 -5.89 -18.39
CA THR A 523 8.05 -6.30 -19.78
C THR A 523 7.04 -7.47 -19.84
N PHE A 524 6.54 -7.79 -21.02
CA PHE A 524 5.62 -8.93 -21.19
C PHE A 524 6.20 -10.25 -20.67
N LEU A 525 7.46 -10.56 -20.99
CA LEU A 525 8.11 -11.80 -20.56
C LEU A 525 8.36 -11.82 -19.04
N GLU A 526 8.67 -10.68 -18.43
CA GLU A 526 8.78 -10.57 -16.97
C GLU A 526 7.42 -10.75 -16.30
N ARG A 527 6.32 -10.23 -16.85
CA ARG A 527 4.96 -10.49 -16.36
C ARG A 527 4.57 -11.96 -16.50
N VAL A 528 4.95 -12.64 -17.58
CA VAL A 528 4.77 -14.09 -17.75
C VAL A 528 5.55 -14.84 -16.67
N LYS A 529 6.84 -14.54 -16.48
CA LYS A 529 7.67 -15.09 -15.39
C LYS A 529 7.04 -14.87 -14.01
N ASN A 530 6.60 -13.64 -13.73
CA ASN A 530 5.96 -13.26 -12.46
C ASN A 530 4.67 -14.05 -12.21
N THR A 531 3.83 -14.20 -13.24
CA THR A 531 2.59 -14.97 -13.17
C THR A 531 2.86 -16.46 -12.96
N MET A 532 3.81 -17.04 -13.70
CA MET A 532 4.21 -18.45 -13.54
C MET A 532 4.79 -18.72 -12.15
N LEU A 533 5.61 -17.81 -11.61
CA LEU A 533 6.15 -17.92 -10.25
C LEU A 533 5.06 -17.76 -9.19
N SER A 534 4.10 -16.84 -9.36
CA SER A 534 2.96 -16.73 -8.46
C SER A 534 2.16 -18.03 -8.40
N VAL A 535 1.87 -18.65 -9.56
CA VAL A 535 1.16 -19.94 -9.63
C VAL A 535 2.02 -21.07 -9.05
N PHE A 536 3.33 -21.06 -9.27
CA PHE A 536 4.24 -22.03 -8.67
C PHE A 536 4.22 -21.98 -7.14
N PHE A 537 4.35 -20.79 -6.53
CA PHE A 537 4.26 -20.64 -5.07
C PHE A 537 2.86 -20.98 -4.54
N ASP A 538 1.79 -20.63 -5.26
CA ASP A 538 0.40 -20.98 -4.90
C ASP A 538 0.16 -22.50 -4.82
N LEU A 539 0.88 -23.29 -5.61
CA LEU A 539 0.79 -24.76 -5.60
C LEU A 539 1.79 -25.37 -4.62
N TRP A 540 3.07 -24.98 -4.70
CA TRP A 540 4.17 -25.57 -3.93
C TRP A 540 4.00 -25.43 -2.41
N ILE A 541 3.61 -24.26 -1.92
CA ILE A 541 3.42 -24.03 -0.48
C ILE A 541 2.11 -24.66 0.03
N ARG A 542 1.06 -24.69 -0.80
CA ARG A 542 -0.23 -25.26 -0.42
C ARG A 542 -0.16 -26.77 -0.23
N ASP A 543 0.49 -27.47 -1.15
CA ASP A 543 0.43 -28.94 -1.20
C ASP A 543 1.38 -29.62 -0.18
N TYR A 544 2.35 -28.89 0.41
CA TYR A 544 3.25 -29.40 1.46
C TYR A 544 3.16 -28.66 2.80
N ASP A 545 3.59 -27.40 2.86
CA ASP A 545 3.74 -26.67 4.14
C ASP A 545 2.38 -26.43 4.82
N ILE A 546 1.38 -25.96 4.07
CA ILE A 546 0.05 -25.71 4.64
C ILE A 546 -0.60 -27.00 5.16
N HIS A 547 -0.62 -28.09 4.38
CA HIS A 547 -1.22 -29.35 4.82
C HIS A 547 -0.53 -29.99 6.03
N PHE A 548 0.80 -29.86 6.14
CA PHE A 548 1.56 -30.30 7.32
C PHE A 548 1.14 -29.54 8.59
N TRP A 549 1.01 -28.21 8.50
CA TRP A 549 0.57 -27.38 9.63
C TRP A 549 -0.93 -27.53 9.94
N ASP A 550 -1.79 -27.68 8.93
CA ASP A 550 -3.24 -27.86 9.08
C ASP A 550 -3.59 -29.08 9.95
N GLN A 551 -2.88 -30.20 9.75
CA GLN A 551 -3.04 -31.40 10.58
C GLN A 551 -2.71 -31.10 12.04
N PHE A 552 -1.50 -30.58 12.30
CA PHE A 552 -1.05 -30.29 13.66
C PHE A 552 -1.95 -29.27 14.37
N TYR A 553 -2.40 -28.22 13.66
CA TYR A 553 -3.28 -27.21 14.22
C TYR A 553 -4.66 -27.79 14.54
N SER A 554 -5.17 -28.71 13.71
CA SER A 554 -6.43 -29.40 13.96
C SER A 554 -6.37 -30.35 15.15
N GLU A 555 -5.26 -31.06 15.31
CA GLU A 555 -4.98 -31.91 16.48
C GLU A 555 -4.87 -31.08 17.76
N ALA A 556 -4.08 -29.98 17.74
CA ALA A 556 -3.87 -29.12 18.90
C ALA A 556 -5.13 -28.38 19.37
N LEU A 557 -6.02 -27.99 18.44
CA LEU A 557 -7.29 -27.30 18.76
C LEU A 557 -8.49 -28.25 18.94
N GLY A 558 -8.33 -29.55 18.69
CA GLY A 558 -9.42 -30.53 18.78
C GLY A 558 -10.58 -30.31 17.80
N ARG A 559 -10.36 -29.53 16.73
CA ARG A 559 -11.35 -29.23 15.68
C ARG A 559 -10.66 -29.08 14.33
N PRO A 560 -11.32 -29.37 13.20
CA PRO A 560 -10.81 -28.99 11.88
C PRO A 560 -10.53 -27.48 11.82
N THR A 561 -9.33 -27.12 11.37
CA THR A 561 -8.89 -25.74 11.12
C THR A 561 -7.82 -25.76 10.01
N THR A 562 -7.33 -24.60 9.63
CA THR A 562 -6.12 -24.47 8.80
C THR A 562 -5.15 -23.45 9.39
N LEU A 563 -3.88 -23.53 9.00
CA LEU A 563 -2.87 -22.52 9.28
C LEU A 563 -3.34 -21.14 8.80
N CYS A 564 -3.90 -21.05 7.59
CA CYS A 564 -4.41 -19.78 7.06
C CYS A 564 -5.72 -19.30 7.73
N GLU A 565 -6.59 -20.18 8.23
CA GLU A 565 -7.73 -19.77 9.07
C GLU A 565 -7.20 -19.07 10.34
N THR A 566 -6.18 -19.65 10.95
CA THR A 566 -5.60 -19.19 12.22
C THR A 566 -4.83 -17.90 12.02
N LEU A 567 -3.82 -17.85 11.13
CA LEU A 567 -3.10 -16.61 10.76
C LEU A 567 -4.05 -15.50 10.28
N GLY A 568 -5.11 -15.86 9.53
CA GLY A 568 -6.10 -14.92 9.03
C GLY A 568 -6.94 -14.23 10.11
N LYS A 569 -6.85 -14.65 11.38
CA LYS A 569 -7.51 -13.99 12.54
C LYS A 569 -6.73 -12.81 13.11
N ALA A 570 -5.52 -12.55 12.63
CA ALA A 570 -4.75 -11.37 13.02
C ALA A 570 -5.59 -10.09 12.94
N GLU A 571 -5.62 -9.34 14.05
CA GLU A 571 -6.43 -8.14 14.16
C GLU A 571 -5.78 -6.98 13.36
N ILE A 572 -4.44 -6.92 13.34
CA ILE A 572 -3.61 -6.03 12.51
C ILE A 572 -2.39 -6.79 11.96
N TRP A 573 -2.00 -6.47 10.73
CA TRP A 573 -0.74 -6.87 10.08
C TRP A 573 0.20 -5.67 9.99
N LEU A 574 1.16 -5.58 10.91
CA LEU A 574 2.26 -4.62 10.86
C LEU A 574 3.30 -5.07 9.82
N ILE A 575 3.25 -4.49 8.63
CA ILE A 575 4.21 -4.77 7.57
C ILE A 575 5.45 -3.92 7.78
N ARG A 576 6.62 -4.55 7.99
CA ARG A 576 7.90 -3.88 8.28
C ARG A 576 8.53 -3.17 7.06
N THR A 577 7.71 -2.64 6.16
CA THR A 577 8.12 -1.78 5.05
C THR A 577 7.21 -0.55 4.89
N TYR A 578 7.60 0.41 4.05
CA TYR A 578 6.84 1.64 3.78
C TYR A 578 7.10 2.16 2.34
N TRP A 579 6.32 3.14 1.88
CA TRP A 579 6.23 3.56 0.47
C TRP A 579 7.48 4.29 -0.08
N ASP A 580 8.36 4.74 0.79
CA ASP A 580 9.71 5.18 0.43
C ASP A 580 10.54 4.02 -0.17
N PHE A 581 10.37 2.79 0.34
CA PHE A 581 11.06 1.58 -0.10
C PHE A 581 10.23 0.66 -1.02
N GLU A 582 8.95 0.42 -0.72
CA GLU A 582 8.06 -0.47 -1.50
C GLU A 582 7.62 0.10 -2.85
N PHE A 583 7.04 -0.75 -3.69
CA PHE A 583 6.25 -0.31 -4.84
C PHE A 583 4.76 -0.11 -4.45
N PRO A 584 4.07 0.93 -4.95
CA PRO A 584 2.65 1.16 -4.64
C PRO A 584 1.77 -0.02 -5.02
N ARG A 585 0.93 -0.49 -4.09
CA ARG A 585 -0.06 -1.57 -4.31
C ARG A 585 -1.31 -1.38 -3.44
N PRO A 586 -2.47 -1.93 -3.83
CA PRO A 586 -3.66 -1.97 -2.97
C PRO A 586 -3.39 -2.74 -1.68
N TYR A 587 -3.98 -2.29 -0.57
CA TYR A 587 -3.90 -2.96 0.72
C TYR A 587 -5.23 -2.86 1.48
N LEU A 588 -5.41 -3.72 2.49
CA LEU A 588 -6.63 -3.77 3.31
C LEU A 588 -6.49 -2.88 4.56
N PRO A 589 -7.60 -2.40 5.17
CA PRO A 589 -7.55 -1.51 6.33
C PRO A 589 -6.88 -2.07 7.59
N ASN A 590 -6.68 -3.39 7.67
CA ASN A 590 -5.94 -4.05 8.74
C ASN A 590 -4.46 -4.33 8.39
N PHE A 591 -3.94 -3.81 7.27
CA PHE A 591 -2.53 -3.89 6.88
C PHE A 591 -1.86 -2.54 7.01
N GLU A 592 -0.92 -2.44 7.95
CA GLU A 592 -0.34 -1.18 8.39
C GLU A 592 1.16 -1.19 8.16
N PHE A 593 1.61 -0.32 7.24
CA PHE A 593 2.99 -0.26 6.78
C PHE A 593 3.82 0.60 7.74
N VAL A 594 4.83 0.00 8.36
CA VAL A 594 5.63 0.54 9.48
C VAL A 594 7.14 0.35 9.25
N GLY A 595 7.63 0.56 8.02
CA GLY A 595 9.06 0.49 7.71
C GLY A 595 9.92 1.47 8.52
N GLY A 596 11.09 1.01 9.00
CA GLY A 596 12.10 1.84 9.67
C GLY A 596 11.95 2.07 11.19
N LEU A 597 11.25 1.19 11.90
CA LEU A 597 10.99 1.28 13.36
C LEU A 597 12.25 1.50 14.22
N HIS A 598 13.37 0.92 13.82
CA HIS A 598 14.65 0.97 14.54
C HIS A 598 15.47 2.23 14.24
N CYS A 599 15.14 3.00 13.20
CA CYS A 599 15.95 4.12 12.76
C CYS A 599 15.89 5.28 13.77
N LYS A 600 17.07 5.78 14.17
CA LYS A 600 17.20 6.79 15.23
C LYS A 600 18.21 7.87 14.81
N PRO A 601 18.09 9.12 15.30
CA PRO A 601 19.11 10.14 15.07
C PRO A 601 20.48 9.64 15.52
N ALA A 602 21.53 9.99 14.77
CA ALA A 602 22.88 9.55 15.07
C ALA A 602 23.38 10.10 16.41
N LYS A 603 23.98 9.24 17.21
CA LYS A 603 24.68 9.59 18.46
C LYS A 603 26.15 9.92 18.18
N PRO A 604 26.84 10.66 19.06
CA PRO A 604 28.29 10.83 18.98
C PRO A 604 29.02 9.48 18.95
N LEU A 605 29.99 9.34 18.05
CA LEU A 605 30.77 8.12 17.93
C LEU A 605 31.77 7.95 19.09
N PRO A 606 32.17 6.72 19.44
CA PRO A 606 33.29 6.49 20.35
C PRO A 606 34.56 7.17 19.83
N LYS A 607 35.34 7.78 20.72
CA LYS A 607 36.48 8.66 20.38
C LYS A 607 37.44 8.06 19.35
N GLU A 608 37.82 6.79 19.50
CA GLU A 608 38.74 6.09 18.58
C GLU A 608 38.16 5.95 17.16
N ILE A 609 36.85 5.70 17.06
CA ILE A 609 36.13 5.60 15.78
C ILE A 609 36.02 7.00 15.16
N GLU A 610 35.69 8.01 15.96
CA GLU A 610 35.60 9.40 15.54
C GLU A 610 36.96 9.90 15.00
N GLU A 611 38.07 9.63 15.68
CA GLU A 611 39.42 10.00 15.22
C GLU A 611 39.76 9.35 13.86
N PHE A 612 39.44 8.06 13.67
CA PHE A 612 39.63 7.38 12.39
C PHE A 612 38.74 7.99 11.29
N VAL A 613 37.48 8.31 11.60
CA VAL A 613 36.53 8.97 10.69
C VAL A 613 37.00 10.38 10.31
N GLN A 614 37.52 11.15 11.26
CA GLN A 614 38.05 12.50 10.99
C GLN A 614 39.34 12.46 10.15
N SER A 615 40.17 11.43 10.31
CA SER A 615 41.37 11.19 9.48
C SER A 615 41.08 11.00 7.98
N SER A 616 39.81 10.85 7.58
CA SER A 616 39.41 10.74 6.17
C SER A 616 39.39 12.08 5.41
N GLY A 617 39.70 13.20 6.07
CA GLY A 617 39.75 14.52 5.44
C GLY A 617 38.46 14.89 4.69
N LYS A 618 38.60 15.32 3.43
CA LYS A 618 37.49 15.71 2.53
C LYS A 618 36.82 14.51 1.84
N ASP A 619 37.57 13.42 1.63
CA ASP A 619 37.16 12.29 0.80
C ASP A 619 36.04 11.47 1.47
N GLY A 620 36.02 11.47 2.80
CA GLY A 620 34.94 10.90 3.61
C GLY A 620 35.10 9.41 3.90
N ILE A 621 34.02 8.78 4.38
CA ILE A 621 34.03 7.39 4.82
C ILE A 621 33.07 6.49 4.02
N VAL A 622 33.41 5.20 3.97
CA VAL A 622 32.53 4.12 3.52
C VAL A 622 32.28 3.18 4.70
N VAL A 623 31.01 2.88 4.96
CA VAL A 623 30.59 1.88 5.94
C VAL A 623 30.40 0.55 5.22
N PHE A 624 30.88 -0.57 5.77
CA PHE A 624 30.72 -1.89 5.15
C PHE A 624 30.25 -2.94 6.17
N SER A 625 29.07 -3.52 5.91
CA SER A 625 28.44 -4.53 6.77
C SER A 625 27.64 -5.56 5.97
N LEU A 626 27.92 -6.85 6.16
CA LEU A 626 27.16 -7.96 5.56
C LEU A 626 26.08 -8.54 6.50
N GLY A 627 25.57 -7.73 7.43
CA GLY A 627 24.50 -8.12 8.37
C GLY A 627 25.00 -8.95 9.55
N SER A 628 24.09 -9.36 10.45
CA SER A 628 24.44 -10.08 11.68
C SER A 628 24.98 -11.50 11.42
N VAL A 629 24.38 -12.20 10.45
CA VAL A 629 24.60 -13.64 10.19
C VAL A 629 25.98 -13.91 9.59
N ILE A 630 26.39 -13.17 8.55
CA ILE A 630 27.71 -13.32 7.93
C ILE A 630 28.75 -12.65 8.83
N GLN A 631 29.63 -13.45 9.45
CA GLN A 631 30.68 -12.98 10.35
C GLN A 631 32.04 -12.85 9.66
N ASN A 632 32.33 -13.74 8.71
CA ASN A 632 33.58 -13.81 7.96
C ASN A 632 33.30 -14.13 6.47
N LEU A 633 34.36 -14.22 5.68
CA LEU A 633 34.36 -14.61 4.27
C LEU A 633 35.57 -15.51 4.02
N THR A 634 35.56 -16.28 2.93
CA THR A 634 36.73 -17.03 2.47
C THR A 634 37.93 -16.11 2.26
N GLU A 635 39.16 -16.62 2.43
CA GLU A 635 40.37 -15.80 2.27
C GLU A 635 40.46 -15.15 0.89
N GLU A 636 40.02 -15.86 -0.17
CA GLU A 636 39.97 -15.33 -1.53
C GLU A 636 39.04 -14.11 -1.63
N LYS A 637 37.77 -14.25 -1.22
CA LYS A 637 36.77 -13.17 -1.31
C LYS A 637 37.12 -12.01 -0.38
N GLY A 638 37.63 -12.29 0.82
CA GLY A 638 38.15 -11.28 1.74
C GLY A 638 39.29 -10.47 1.13
N ASN A 639 40.26 -11.13 0.48
CA ASN A 639 41.37 -10.46 -0.21
C ASN A 639 40.93 -9.70 -1.47
N LEU A 640 39.96 -10.22 -2.23
CA LEU A 640 39.38 -9.57 -3.41
C LEU A 640 38.70 -8.26 -3.03
N ILE A 641 37.87 -8.27 -1.99
CA ILE A 641 37.19 -7.08 -1.49
C ILE A 641 38.20 -6.09 -0.91
N ALA A 642 39.13 -6.56 -0.08
CA ALA A 642 40.20 -5.73 0.48
C ALA A 642 41.04 -5.04 -0.61
N SER A 643 41.30 -5.71 -1.75
CA SER A 643 41.98 -5.13 -2.91
C SER A 643 41.22 -3.96 -3.53
N ALA A 644 39.88 -4.02 -3.58
CA ALA A 644 39.04 -2.95 -4.10
C ALA A 644 39.01 -1.76 -3.13
N LEU A 645 38.85 -2.04 -1.82
CA LEU A 645 38.81 -1.04 -0.77
C LEU A 645 40.15 -0.30 -0.62
N ALA A 646 41.28 -0.95 -0.86
CA ALA A 646 42.60 -0.30 -0.85
C ALA A 646 42.81 0.74 -1.99
N GLN A 647 41.94 0.78 -3.01
CA GLN A 647 42.05 1.65 -4.19
C GLN A 647 41.13 2.88 -4.15
N ILE A 648 40.39 3.10 -3.06
CA ILE A 648 39.58 4.31 -2.86
C ILE A 648 40.22 5.24 -1.82
N PRO A 649 40.12 6.58 -1.97
CA PRO A 649 40.70 7.53 -1.03
C PRO A 649 39.93 7.60 0.31
N GLN A 650 38.67 7.13 0.34
CA GLN A 650 37.87 7.08 1.56
C GLN A 650 38.48 6.19 2.63
N LYS A 651 38.25 6.54 3.90
CA LYS A 651 38.45 5.60 5.02
C LYS A 651 37.29 4.60 5.05
N VAL A 652 37.57 3.34 5.35
CA VAL A 652 36.57 2.27 5.33
C VAL A 652 36.45 1.62 6.70
N LEU A 653 35.23 1.54 7.23
CA LEU A 653 34.92 0.85 8.47
C LEU A 653 34.15 -0.42 8.14
N TRP A 654 34.79 -1.58 8.33
CA TRP A 654 34.27 -2.86 7.88
C TRP A 654 33.98 -3.78 9.08
N ARG A 655 32.71 -4.19 9.24
CA ARG A 655 32.32 -5.24 10.17
C ARG A 655 32.83 -6.61 9.66
N TYR A 656 33.81 -7.19 10.34
CA TYR A 656 34.43 -8.47 9.93
C TYR A 656 35.12 -9.16 11.11
N LYS A 657 34.76 -10.41 11.39
CA LYS A 657 35.33 -11.27 12.45
C LYS A 657 36.22 -12.41 11.94
N GLY A 658 36.52 -12.45 10.65
CA GLY A 658 37.37 -13.48 10.05
C GLY A 658 38.87 -13.20 10.20
N LYS A 659 39.69 -14.08 9.62
CA LYS A 659 41.14 -13.86 9.46
C LYS A 659 41.38 -12.58 8.65
N LYS A 660 42.13 -11.63 9.20
CA LYS A 660 42.47 -10.35 8.56
C LYS A 660 42.96 -10.56 7.11
N PRO A 661 42.31 -9.96 6.10
CA PRO A 661 42.76 -10.08 4.71
C PRO A 661 44.20 -9.60 4.53
N ALA A 662 45.01 -10.36 3.79
CA ALA A 662 46.40 -10.02 3.50
C ALA A 662 46.52 -8.74 2.64
N LYS A 663 45.53 -8.46 1.79
CA LYS A 663 45.47 -7.27 0.92
C LYS A 663 44.73 -6.07 1.55
N LEU A 664 44.61 -6.01 2.88
CA LEU A 664 43.92 -4.91 3.57
C LEU A 664 44.73 -3.60 3.51
N GLY A 665 44.19 -2.58 2.84
CA GLY A 665 44.80 -1.25 2.75
C GLY A 665 44.76 -0.46 4.07
N ALA A 666 45.73 0.44 4.26
CA ALA A 666 45.84 1.30 5.45
C ALA A 666 44.72 2.35 5.59
N ASN A 667 43.81 2.43 4.62
CA ASN A 667 42.57 3.20 4.69
C ASN A 667 41.41 2.41 5.32
N THR A 668 41.54 1.09 5.54
CA THR A 668 40.47 0.22 6.03
C THR A 668 40.75 -0.28 7.44
N GLN A 669 39.77 -0.15 8.35
CA GLN A 669 39.82 -0.71 9.70
C GLN A 669 38.69 -1.74 9.89
N LEU A 670 39.02 -2.85 10.53
CA LEU A 670 38.10 -3.96 10.82
C LEU A 670 37.51 -3.80 12.22
N TYR A 671 36.24 -4.15 12.36
CA TYR A 671 35.49 -4.07 13.61
C TYR A 671 34.64 -5.33 13.83
N ASP A 672 34.55 -5.77 15.08
CA ASP A 672 33.67 -6.86 15.50
C ASP A 672 32.18 -6.48 15.40
N TRP A 673 31.89 -5.21 15.72
CA TRP A 673 30.58 -4.60 15.64
C TRP A 673 30.73 -3.12 15.30
N LEU A 674 29.80 -2.58 14.52
CA LEU A 674 29.78 -1.16 14.13
C LEU A 674 28.59 -0.46 14.80
N PRO A 675 28.73 0.79 15.28
CA PRO A 675 27.60 1.67 15.55
C PRO A 675 27.01 2.14 14.20
N GLN A 676 26.36 1.22 13.49
CA GLN A 676 26.03 1.36 12.07
C GLN A 676 25.10 2.56 11.80
N ASN A 677 24.03 2.72 12.57
CA ASN A 677 23.14 3.87 12.53
C ASN A 677 23.91 5.20 12.65
N ASP A 678 24.80 5.29 13.63
CA ASP A 678 25.50 6.52 13.97
C ASP A 678 26.58 6.87 12.93
N LEU A 679 27.25 5.85 12.39
CA LEU A 679 28.16 5.99 11.25
C LEU A 679 27.43 6.39 9.97
N LEU A 680 26.25 5.83 9.69
CA LEU A 680 25.46 6.22 8.52
C LEU A 680 24.96 7.66 8.61
N GLY A 681 24.58 8.13 9.80
CA GLY A 681 24.22 9.53 10.04
C GLY A 681 25.39 10.50 10.18
N HIS A 682 26.65 10.02 10.15
CA HIS A 682 27.81 10.89 10.27
C HIS A 682 28.04 11.71 8.97
N PRO A 683 28.26 13.06 9.03
CA PRO A 683 28.34 13.91 7.83
C PRO A 683 29.43 13.56 6.81
N LYS A 684 30.46 12.79 7.19
CA LYS A 684 31.51 12.32 6.27
C LYS A 684 31.12 11.09 5.45
N THR A 685 30.00 10.44 5.73
CA THR A 685 29.63 9.17 5.09
C THR A 685 29.19 9.37 3.64
N LYS A 686 29.88 8.67 2.73
CA LYS A 686 29.69 8.78 1.28
C LYS A 686 28.90 7.61 0.70
N ALA A 687 29.14 6.40 1.17
CA ALA A 687 28.47 5.20 0.69
C ALA A 687 28.36 4.12 1.77
N PHE A 688 27.39 3.22 1.59
CA PHE A 688 27.19 2.04 2.42
C PHE A 688 27.29 0.77 1.58
N ILE A 689 28.28 -0.08 1.84
CA ILE A 689 28.35 -1.42 1.28
C ILE A 689 27.53 -2.35 2.17
N THR A 690 26.49 -2.97 1.62
CA THR A 690 25.51 -3.74 2.39
C THR A 690 25.11 -5.03 1.71
N HIS A 691 24.88 -6.08 2.50
CA HIS A 691 24.21 -7.30 2.03
C HIS A 691 22.75 -7.10 1.61
N GLY A 692 22.13 -5.94 1.89
CA GLY A 692 20.74 -5.67 1.51
C GLY A 692 19.66 -6.12 2.50
N GLY A 693 20.01 -6.56 3.71
CA GLY A 693 19.02 -6.82 4.76
C GLY A 693 18.25 -5.56 5.16
N ILE A 694 16.91 -5.68 5.30
CA ILE A 694 15.98 -4.54 5.33
C ILE A 694 16.28 -3.47 6.39
N ASN A 695 16.77 -3.84 7.58
CA ASN A 695 17.08 -2.86 8.62
C ASN A 695 18.24 -1.93 8.21
N GLY A 696 19.28 -2.47 7.57
CA GLY A 696 20.37 -1.66 7.01
C GLY A 696 19.90 -0.78 5.83
N ILE A 697 18.94 -1.26 5.04
CA ILE A 697 18.32 -0.45 3.98
C ILE A 697 17.61 0.76 4.59
N TYR A 698 16.79 0.57 5.63
CA TYR A 698 16.12 1.70 6.28
C TYR A 698 17.07 2.67 6.98
N GLU A 699 18.16 2.20 7.60
CA GLU A 699 19.17 3.12 8.18
C GLU A 699 19.83 3.98 7.09
N GLY A 700 20.20 3.39 5.95
CA GLY A 700 20.76 4.14 4.83
C GLY A 700 19.74 5.04 4.13
N ILE A 701 18.45 4.67 4.09
CA ILE A 701 17.37 5.59 3.65
C ILE A 701 17.24 6.74 4.63
N TYR A 702 17.10 6.47 5.93
CA TYR A 702 16.88 7.46 6.98
C TYR A 702 17.98 8.54 6.99
N HIS A 703 19.25 8.12 6.93
CA HIS A 703 20.42 9.01 6.89
C HIS A 703 20.81 9.48 5.46
N GLY A 704 20.10 9.00 4.42
CA GLY A 704 20.33 9.42 3.04
C GLY A 704 21.70 9.01 2.47
N VAL A 705 22.15 7.77 2.72
CA VAL A 705 23.45 7.23 2.26
C VAL A 705 23.25 6.25 1.08
N PRO A 706 23.88 6.49 -0.09
CA PRO A 706 23.70 5.63 -1.26
C PRO A 706 24.48 4.32 -1.09
N MET A 707 24.04 3.27 -1.77
CA MET A 707 24.43 1.89 -1.41
C MET A 707 25.14 1.12 -2.53
N VAL A 708 26.12 0.30 -2.16
CA VAL A 708 26.55 -0.84 -2.98
C VAL A 708 25.96 -2.10 -2.35
N GLY A 709 24.99 -2.70 -3.03
CA GLY A 709 24.31 -3.91 -2.62
C GLY A 709 25.09 -5.15 -3.05
N ILE A 710 25.42 -6.02 -2.11
CA ILE A 710 26.06 -7.32 -2.35
C ILE A 710 25.14 -8.42 -1.77
N PRO A 711 23.99 -8.71 -2.40
CA PRO A 711 23.01 -9.64 -1.86
C PRO A 711 23.56 -11.07 -1.82
N MET A 712 23.14 -11.82 -0.79
CA MET A 712 23.59 -13.19 -0.53
C MET A 712 22.44 -14.20 -0.59
N PHE A 713 21.33 -13.94 0.13
CA PHE A 713 20.23 -14.89 0.29
C PHE A 713 18.91 -14.23 0.74
N ALA A 714 17.83 -15.01 0.80
CA ALA A 714 16.50 -14.58 1.22
C ALA A 714 16.01 -13.30 0.48
N ASP A 715 15.46 -12.32 1.20
CA ASP A 715 14.90 -11.08 0.66
C ASP A 715 15.93 -10.07 0.17
N GLN A 716 17.22 -10.31 0.38
CA GLN A 716 18.30 -9.36 0.08
C GLN A 716 18.37 -8.96 -1.39
N HIS A 717 18.24 -9.94 -2.31
CA HIS A 717 18.22 -9.68 -3.74
C HIS A 717 17.06 -8.76 -4.13
N ASP A 718 15.89 -9.01 -3.55
CA ASP A 718 14.67 -8.23 -3.75
C ASP A 718 14.84 -6.80 -3.21
N ASN A 719 15.38 -6.65 -2.01
CA ASN A 719 15.64 -5.36 -1.38
C ASN A 719 16.63 -4.50 -2.19
N ILE A 720 17.69 -5.11 -2.74
CA ILE A 720 18.64 -4.39 -3.61
C ILE A 720 17.99 -4.05 -4.96
N ALA A 721 17.15 -4.92 -5.53
CA ALA A 721 16.39 -4.62 -6.74
C ALA A 721 15.46 -3.40 -6.56
N HIS A 722 14.77 -3.28 -5.42
CA HIS A 722 13.97 -2.09 -5.06
C HIS A 722 14.82 -0.82 -5.00
N MET A 723 15.98 -0.86 -4.31
CA MET A 723 16.86 0.32 -4.18
C MET A 723 17.53 0.72 -5.50
N LYS A 724 17.83 -0.26 -6.36
CA LYS A 724 18.32 -0.06 -7.74
C LYS A 724 17.24 0.58 -8.62
N ALA A 725 16.00 0.09 -8.56
CA ALA A 725 14.85 0.67 -9.27
C ALA A 725 14.57 2.13 -8.86
N LYS A 726 14.85 2.49 -7.59
CA LYS A 726 14.75 3.86 -7.07
C LYS A 726 16.00 4.73 -7.33
N GLY A 727 17.01 4.20 -8.02
CA GLY A 727 18.24 4.92 -8.38
C GLY A 727 19.15 5.22 -7.18
N ALA A 728 19.04 4.47 -6.08
CA ALA A 728 19.74 4.71 -4.82
C ALA A 728 20.82 3.65 -4.50
N ALA A 729 20.92 2.58 -5.30
CA ALA A 729 21.92 1.52 -5.13
C ALA A 729 22.47 0.97 -6.45
N VAL A 730 23.72 0.52 -6.41
CA VAL A 730 24.33 -0.37 -7.43
C VAL A 730 24.42 -1.78 -6.86
N GLU A 731 24.00 -2.77 -7.64
CA GLU A 731 24.07 -4.19 -7.28
C GLU A 731 25.37 -4.82 -7.80
N VAL A 732 26.01 -5.65 -6.97
CA VAL A 732 27.23 -6.40 -7.29
C VAL A 732 27.05 -7.85 -6.80
N ASN A 733 27.24 -8.84 -7.69
CA ASN A 733 27.03 -10.25 -7.35
C ASN A 733 28.24 -10.82 -6.57
N MET A 734 28.02 -11.33 -5.35
CA MET A 734 29.10 -11.86 -4.50
C MET A 734 29.94 -12.97 -5.18
N HIS A 735 29.29 -13.85 -5.94
CA HIS A 735 29.95 -15.02 -6.54
C HIS A 735 30.82 -14.62 -7.74
N THR A 736 30.32 -13.77 -8.63
CA THR A 736 31.01 -13.42 -9.90
C THR A 736 31.83 -12.13 -9.86
N MET A 737 31.65 -11.25 -8.86
CA MET A 737 32.36 -9.96 -8.83
C MET A 737 33.89 -10.09 -8.77
N THR A 738 34.56 -9.21 -9.51
CA THR A 738 35.98 -8.94 -9.37
C THR A 738 36.25 -7.73 -8.47
N SER A 739 37.52 -7.52 -8.08
CA SER A 739 37.94 -6.29 -7.41
C SER A 739 37.66 -5.03 -8.23
N ALA A 740 37.59 -5.12 -9.57
CA ALA A 740 37.30 -4.00 -10.45
C ALA A 740 35.81 -3.63 -10.43
N ASP A 741 34.92 -4.62 -10.35
CA ASP A 741 33.47 -4.40 -10.32
C ASP A 741 33.04 -3.69 -9.04
N LEU A 742 33.54 -4.13 -7.88
CA LEU A 742 33.27 -3.47 -6.60
C LEU A 742 33.85 -2.04 -6.57
N LEU A 743 35.06 -1.84 -7.08
CA LEU A 743 35.68 -0.51 -7.20
C LEU A 743 34.86 0.41 -8.13
N LYS A 744 34.37 -0.12 -9.25
CA LYS A 744 33.50 0.60 -10.19
C LYS A 744 32.19 0.99 -9.52
N ALA A 745 31.50 0.05 -8.86
CA ALA A 745 30.25 0.31 -8.14
C ALA A 745 30.41 1.39 -7.07
N LEU A 746 31.48 1.33 -6.27
CA LEU A 746 31.83 2.35 -5.27
C LEU A 746 32.07 3.72 -5.91
N ARG A 747 32.87 3.79 -6.97
CA ARG A 747 33.12 5.04 -7.69
C ARG A 747 31.84 5.62 -8.30
N THR A 748 30.95 4.78 -8.82
CA THR A 748 29.63 5.21 -9.32
C THR A 748 28.82 5.86 -8.20
N VAL A 749 28.52 5.16 -7.10
CA VAL A 749 27.62 5.70 -6.06
C VAL A 749 28.18 6.89 -5.27
N ILE A 750 29.51 7.07 -5.27
CA ILE A 750 30.19 8.19 -4.61
C ILE A 750 30.28 9.42 -5.52
N ASN A 751 30.54 9.23 -6.82
CA ASN A 751 30.84 10.34 -7.74
C ASN A 751 29.66 10.79 -8.62
N ASP A 752 28.69 9.90 -8.89
CA ASP A 752 27.47 10.26 -9.61
C ASP A 752 26.46 10.87 -8.62
N PRO A 753 26.16 12.18 -8.71
CA PRO A 753 25.31 12.86 -7.74
C PRO A 753 23.88 12.30 -7.72
N SER A 754 23.41 11.68 -8.81
CA SER A 754 22.06 11.16 -8.90
C SER A 754 21.76 10.11 -7.83
N TYR A 755 22.74 9.29 -7.41
CA TYR A 755 22.55 8.32 -6.32
C TYR A 755 22.34 9.00 -4.98
N LYS A 756 23.15 10.03 -4.66
CA LYS A 756 23.00 10.82 -3.43
C LYS A 756 21.70 11.62 -3.46
N GLU A 757 21.35 12.23 -4.58
CA GLU A 757 20.08 12.92 -4.79
C GLU A 757 18.89 11.99 -4.61
N ASN A 758 18.94 10.77 -5.18
CA ASN A 758 17.88 9.76 -5.10
C ASN A 758 17.70 9.17 -3.72
N VAL A 759 18.75 9.00 -2.91
CA VAL A 759 18.61 8.52 -1.53
C VAL A 759 18.31 9.64 -0.53
N MET A 760 18.84 10.86 -0.73
CA MET A 760 18.40 12.06 0.00
C MET A 760 16.96 12.42 -0.35
N ARG A 761 16.51 12.04 -1.56
CA ARG A 761 15.10 11.84 -1.88
C ARG A 761 14.51 10.87 -0.86
N LEU A 762 14.84 9.56 -0.88
CA LEU A 762 14.16 8.56 -0.04
C LEU A 762 14.08 8.98 1.44
N SER A 763 15.18 9.46 2.02
CA SER A 763 15.27 10.08 3.36
C SER A 763 14.16 11.11 3.61
N ARG A 764 13.97 12.08 2.71
CA ARG A 764 12.92 13.12 2.85
C ARG A 764 11.50 12.55 2.91
N ILE A 765 11.17 11.49 2.17
CA ILE A 765 9.84 10.83 2.30
C ILE A 765 9.77 10.02 3.59
N HIS A 766 10.87 9.38 3.99
CA HIS A 766 10.92 8.60 5.22
C HIS A 766 10.62 9.46 6.46
N HIS A 767 11.16 10.68 6.51
CA HIS A 767 10.93 11.63 7.61
C HIS A 767 9.61 12.41 7.48
N ASP A 768 9.12 12.70 6.27
CA ASP A 768 7.86 13.43 6.04
C ASP A 768 6.65 12.49 6.11
N GLN A 769 6.39 11.97 7.32
CA GLN A 769 5.22 11.15 7.66
C GLN A 769 4.42 11.81 8.80
N PRO A 770 3.07 11.74 8.78
CA PRO A 770 2.24 12.42 9.78
C PRO A 770 2.31 11.76 11.16
N VAL A 771 2.72 10.49 11.22
CA VAL A 771 2.98 9.71 12.44
C VAL A 771 4.23 8.91 12.17
N LYS A 772 5.19 8.88 13.11
CA LYS A 772 6.44 8.11 12.94
C LYS A 772 6.12 6.60 12.86
N PRO A 773 6.97 5.79 12.21
CA PRO A 773 6.71 4.35 12.07
C PRO A 773 6.45 3.63 13.40
N LEU A 774 7.24 3.93 14.45
CA LEU A 774 7.10 3.31 15.77
C LEU A 774 5.80 3.72 16.47
N ASP A 775 5.51 5.02 16.49
CA ASP A 775 4.28 5.56 17.09
C ASP A 775 3.02 4.99 16.40
N ARG A 776 3.09 4.74 15.07
CA ARG A 776 2.02 4.05 14.30
C ARG A 776 1.86 2.59 14.71
N ALA A 777 2.95 1.85 14.86
CA ALA A 777 2.91 0.45 15.30
C ALA A 777 2.32 0.35 16.72
N VAL A 778 2.80 1.18 17.65
CA VAL A 778 2.29 1.23 19.03
C VAL A 778 0.81 1.61 19.07
N PHE A 779 0.38 2.64 18.32
CA PHE A 779 -1.02 3.04 18.24
C PHE A 779 -1.94 1.87 17.86
N TRP A 780 -1.56 1.05 16.88
CA TRP A 780 -2.38 -0.09 16.43
C TRP A 780 -2.37 -1.27 17.40
N ILE A 781 -1.25 -1.52 18.08
CA ILE A 781 -1.17 -2.52 19.15
C ILE A 781 -2.10 -2.12 20.30
N GLU A 782 -1.99 -0.87 20.77
CA GLU A 782 -2.89 -0.33 21.80
C GLU A 782 -4.34 -0.23 21.33
N TYR A 783 -4.60 -0.01 20.04
CA TYR A 783 -5.96 -0.01 19.48
C TYR A 783 -6.61 -1.40 19.65
N VAL A 784 -5.87 -2.47 19.33
CA VAL A 784 -6.32 -3.85 19.54
C VAL A 784 -6.58 -4.12 21.03
N MET A 785 -5.73 -3.61 21.93
CA MET A 785 -5.95 -3.73 23.39
C MET A 785 -7.21 -2.96 23.84
N ARG A 786 -7.31 -1.67 23.53
CA ARG A 786 -8.44 -0.78 23.89
C ARG A 786 -9.79 -1.30 23.40
N HIS A 787 -9.83 -1.92 22.22
CA HIS A 787 -11.07 -2.41 21.59
C HIS A 787 -11.29 -3.92 21.68
N LYS A 788 -10.36 -4.67 22.31
CA LYS A 788 -10.37 -6.14 22.40
C LYS A 788 -10.48 -6.82 21.03
N GLY A 789 -9.66 -6.34 20.09
CA GLY A 789 -9.66 -6.71 18.67
C GLY A 789 -9.99 -5.54 17.74
N ALA A 790 -9.86 -5.78 16.43
CA ALA A 790 -10.07 -4.82 15.35
C ALA A 790 -10.92 -5.39 14.20
N LYS A 791 -11.77 -6.39 14.50
CA LYS A 791 -12.60 -7.17 13.54
C LYS A 791 -13.41 -6.38 12.51
N HIS A 792 -13.67 -5.09 12.72
CA HIS A 792 -14.36 -4.21 11.76
C HIS A 792 -13.45 -3.73 10.60
N LEU A 793 -12.12 -3.89 10.72
CA LEU A 793 -11.15 -3.63 9.64
C LEU A 793 -10.91 -4.85 8.74
N ARG A 794 -11.44 -6.02 9.12
CA ARG A 794 -11.25 -7.28 8.40
C ARG A 794 -12.23 -7.41 7.23
N ALA A 795 -11.70 -7.59 6.02
CA ALA A 795 -12.50 -7.72 4.82
C ALA A 795 -13.38 -8.99 4.79
N ALA A 796 -14.57 -8.92 4.20
CA ALA A 796 -15.44 -10.07 3.97
C ALA A 796 -14.79 -11.20 3.13
N ALA A 797 -13.72 -10.90 2.38
CA ALA A 797 -12.92 -11.86 1.62
C ALA A 797 -12.41 -13.07 2.43
N HIS A 798 -12.25 -12.95 3.75
CA HIS A 798 -11.87 -14.09 4.60
C HIS A 798 -12.98 -15.14 4.76
N ASN A 799 -14.25 -14.77 4.53
CA ASN A 799 -15.42 -15.63 4.72
C ASN A 799 -15.95 -16.23 3.40
N LEU A 800 -15.27 -15.99 2.29
CA LEU A 800 -15.63 -16.51 0.96
C LEU A 800 -14.79 -17.74 0.60
N THR A 801 -15.41 -18.72 -0.06
CA THR A 801 -14.66 -19.78 -0.75
C THR A 801 -13.87 -19.19 -1.92
N TRP A 802 -12.85 -19.90 -2.42
CA TRP A 802 -12.03 -19.43 -3.55
C TRP A 802 -12.88 -19.11 -4.80
N PHE A 803 -13.90 -19.92 -5.10
CA PHE A 803 -14.77 -19.70 -6.26
C PHE A 803 -15.76 -18.55 -6.04
N GLN A 804 -16.22 -18.33 -4.80
CA GLN A 804 -17.05 -17.17 -4.44
C GLN A 804 -16.26 -15.86 -4.50
N TYR A 805 -15.01 -15.87 -4.02
CA TYR A 805 -14.09 -14.72 -4.05
C TYR A 805 -13.87 -14.22 -5.48
N HIS A 806 -13.73 -15.15 -6.43
CA HIS A 806 -13.61 -14.86 -7.87
C HIS A 806 -14.95 -14.77 -8.64
N SER A 807 -16.10 -14.79 -7.94
CA SER A 807 -17.45 -14.76 -8.55
C SER A 807 -17.73 -15.84 -9.60
N LEU A 808 -17.01 -16.97 -9.58
CA LEU A 808 -17.12 -18.01 -10.61
C LEU A 808 -18.51 -18.69 -10.59
N ASP A 809 -19.11 -18.81 -9.40
CA ASP A 809 -20.47 -19.31 -9.21
C ASP A 809 -21.50 -18.40 -9.90
N VAL A 810 -21.37 -17.08 -9.73
CA VAL A 810 -22.23 -16.08 -10.39
C VAL A 810 -22.00 -16.06 -11.91
N ILE A 811 -20.75 -16.12 -12.37
CA ILE A 811 -20.41 -16.12 -13.80
C ILE A 811 -20.98 -17.35 -14.50
N VAL A 812 -20.79 -18.55 -13.93
CA VAL A 812 -21.34 -19.81 -14.49
C VAL A 812 -22.86 -19.76 -14.53
N PHE A 813 -23.52 -19.24 -13.50
CA PHE A 813 -24.98 -19.07 -13.47
C PHE A 813 -25.47 -18.13 -14.59
N LEU A 814 -24.87 -16.95 -14.75
CA LEU A 814 -25.25 -15.98 -15.78
C LEU A 814 -25.03 -16.55 -17.20
N LEU A 815 -23.92 -17.27 -17.42
CA LEU A 815 -23.66 -17.95 -18.69
C LEU A 815 -24.68 -19.07 -18.98
N ALA A 816 -25.10 -19.83 -17.96
CA ALA A 816 -26.13 -20.85 -18.09
C ALA A 816 -27.50 -20.25 -18.43
N CYS A 817 -27.88 -19.12 -17.81
CA CYS A 817 -29.07 -18.36 -18.17
C CYS A 817 -29.02 -17.87 -19.63
N ALA A 818 -27.91 -17.26 -20.05
CA ALA A 818 -27.72 -16.78 -21.41
C ALA A 818 -27.83 -17.92 -22.43
N ALA A 819 -27.13 -19.04 -22.21
CA ALA A 819 -27.18 -20.22 -23.08
C ALA A 819 -28.59 -20.84 -23.17
N SER A 820 -29.30 -20.95 -22.05
CA SER A 820 -30.68 -21.48 -21.99
C SER A 820 -31.64 -20.62 -22.80
N ALA A 821 -31.52 -19.30 -22.69
CA ALA A 821 -32.44 -18.39 -23.35
C ALA A 821 -32.07 -18.16 -24.83
N ILE A 822 -30.79 -18.23 -25.23
CA ILE A 822 -30.37 -18.38 -26.64
C ILE A 822 -30.95 -19.67 -27.23
N PHE A 823 -30.92 -20.79 -26.50
CA PHE A 823 -31.52 -22.05 -26.95
C PHE A 823 -33.04 -21.92 -27.12
N LEU A 824 -33.75 -21.30 -26.18
CA LEU A 824 -35.19 -21.05 -26.28
C LEU A 824 -35.54 -20.16 -27.48
N ILE A 825 -34.87 -19.02 -27.65
CA ILE A 825 -35.02 -18.15 -28.82
C ILE A 825 -34.78 -18.94 -30.10
N THR A 826 -33.69 -19.70 -30.18
CA THR A 826 -33.37 -20.54 -31.35
C THR A 826 -34.49 -21.55 -31.64
N LYS A 827 -35.04 -22.23 -30.63
CA LYS A 827 -36.15 -23.17 -30.80
C LYS A 827 -37.45 -22.45 -31.23
N CYS A 828 -37.76 -21.29 -30.67
CA CYS A 828 -38.91 -20.46 -31.04
C CYS A 828 -38.80 -19.93 -32.49
N CYS A 829 -37.62 -19.50 -32.92
CA CYS A 829 -37.33 -19.09 -34.29
C CYS A 829 -37.45 -20.28 -35.25
N LEU A 830 -36.81 -21.42 -34.96
CA LEU A 830 -36.93 -22.63 -35.79
C LEU A 830 -38.37 -23.15 -35.88
N PHE A 831 -39.14 -23.09 -34.79
CA PHE A 831 -40.56 -23.46 -34.78
C PHE A 831 -41.39 -22.50 -35.64
N SER A 832 -41.17 -21.18 -35.49
CA SER A 832 -41.82 -20.16 -36.31
C SER A 832 -41.50 -20.32 -37.80
N CYS A 833 -40.22 -20.48 -38.16
CA CYS A 833 -39.80 -20.75 -39.55
C CYS A 833 -40.44 -22.04 -40.11
N ARG A 834 -40.56 -23.11 -39.31
CA ARG A 834 -41.26 -24.35 -39.70
C ARG A 834 -42.78 -24.18 -39.86
N LYS A 835 -43.40 -23.23 -39.14
CA LYS A 835 -44.83 -22.94 -39.21
C LYS A 835 -45.16 -22.04 -40.41
N PHE A 836 -44.44 -20.92 -40.58
CA PHE A 836 -44.64 -19.96 -41.68
C PHE A 836 -44.08 -20.45 -43.03
N GLY A 837 -43.03 -21.29 -43.03
CA GLY A 837 -42.54 -21.94 -44.25
C GLY A 837 -43.51 -22.95 -44.88
N LYS A 838 -44.53 -23.40 -44.13
CA LYS A 838 -45.59 -24.30 -44.64
C LYS A 838 -46.78 -23.56 -45.27
N THR A 839 -46.97 -22.27 -44.99
CA THR A 839 -48.05 -21.47 -45.58
C THR A 839 -47.80 -21.05 -47.03
N GLY A 840 -46.56 -21.12 -47.54
CA GLY A 840 -46.20 -20.75 -48.92
C GLY A 840 -46.51 -21.79 -50.01
N LYS A 841 -47.09 -22.95 -49.67
CA LYS A 841 -47.44 -24.01 -50.65
C LYS A 841 -48.89 -24.50 -50.50
N ARG A 842 -49.87 -23.67 -50.88
CA ARG A 842 -51.21 -24.18 -51.22
C ARG A 842 -51.94 -23.33 -52.26
N LYS A 843 -52.41 -24.01 -53.32
CA LYS A 843 -53.20 -23.55 -54.46
C LYS A 843 -52.50 -22.65 -55.51
N LYS A 844 -51.88 -23.32 -56.49
CA LYS A 844 -52.28 -23.10 -57.89
C LYS A 844 -53.04 -24.36 -58.33
N ARG A 845 -54.29 -24.18 -58.75
CA ARG A 845 -55.15 -25.22 -59.34
C ARG A 845 -56.17 -24.48 -60.21
N GLU A 846 -55.75 -24.20 -61.43
CA GLU A 846 -56.37 -24.64 -62.68
C GLU A 846 -55.26 -24.63 -63.75
#